data_AF-A0A9W7GI60-F1
#
_entry.id   AF-A0A9W7GI60-F1
#
_cell.length_a   1.000
_cell.length_b   1.000
_cell.length_c   1.000
_cell.angle_alpha   90.00
_cell.angle_beta   90.00
_cell.angle_gamma   90.00
#
_symmetry.space_group_name_H-M   'P 1'
#
loop_
_entity.id
_entity.type
_entity.pdbx_description
1 polymer ?
#
loop_
_entity_poly.entity_id
_entity_poly.type
_entity_poly.pdbx_seq_one_letter_code
_entity_poly.pdbx_strand_id
1 'polypeptide(L)'
;MSSRASFLSNSVKGGNGSTTSSFQFMTSQEKEKYQDFETFRSAFAKAKVSKIARAREALSTKDPVQFLNKAYYKEWGEKEETSDMPLYLQKIVKLQDKAGKWLPSKELYSALGGSIPDPPEGISPWRWCCAMVMAFMRRHPEHIDELRESYKKGLEWTEPRIIETAREALPPLNPYYQLDEEMVKKGKWKDSVSRSYELGGYQNFIPESLRTKRENAEKEMKDAVEREQKAKADAEEAKRLKAVGAQMNDKKIRAVYKKEERDKMEQDRMRKLRFYKNEDKRQPLLGVEFKRLAKAKNFTELKKRWESTCSMDEEMNRLKVVKKEQSQRKPWDGSIPAVEHALAKRAPLGHNLAKNSKAITGPSPLAIAAKERAHARVLEKQNRNKKPLTSLQKAILDTEKNSKQFKFEAAEKQEILKVALDRAQSSVVTKIMEYEDYIRSIKRALESSVASYRKARVVAGRQQSFDRLTAMLGVPRQATMGYQDWRGQYIKGVVLITVELIEAVGIWREATLAAQGKLGARNEFGELLDHGTPIPFTWNGKNILLQIPTGLDFLSKCDELVKWFGNDFTFHRNPFMLAVPLDDRPVTPIKATRTVTIDGIEVEKAIPSLQKEAEDQRLYFEHCEKIYADGGSWWPSEGGKKMHESLKRRVRSAEKVITLEEAITSWESRR
;
A
#
# COMPACT_ATOMS: atom_id res chain seq x y z
N MET A 1 -21.73 69.18 32.90
CA MET A 1 -21.60 70.31 31.96
C MET A 1 -21.19 69.77 30.60
N SER A 2 -22.01 70.01 29.58
CA SER A 2 -21.78 70.09 28.11
C SER A 2 -20.82 69.07 27.44
N SER A 3 -21.10 68.38 26.34
CA SER A 3 -22.20 68.38 25.37
C SER A 3 -22.18 67.06 24.59
N ARG A 4 -23.37 66.52 24.31
CA ARG A 4 -23.62 65.40 23.38
C ARG A 4 -23.53 65.94 21.95
N ALA A 5 -22.68 65.34 21.11
CA ALA A 5 -22.73 65.51 19.66
C ALA A 5 -23.08 64.16 19.01
N SER A 6 -24.36 63.99 18.74
CA SER A 6 -24.91 62.96 17.85
C SER A 6 -24.63 63.35 16.41
N PHE A 7 -23.90 62.52 15.66
CA PHE A 7 -23.82 62.62 14.20
C PHE A 7 -24.33 61.34 13.53
N LEU A 8 -25.20 61.58 12.55
CA LEU A 8 -26.05 60.65 11.83
C LEU A 8 -25.25 59.69 10.94
N SER A 9 -25.61 58.42 11.00
CA SER A 9 -25.19 57.38 10.05
C SER A 9 -26.00 57.48 8.76
N ASN A 10 -25.50 58.27 7.80
CA ASN A 10 -26.01 58.22 6.44
C ASN A 10 -25.40 57.04 5.68
N SER A 11 -26.20 55.98 5.57
CA SER A 11 -26.00 54.86 4.65
C SER A 11 -26.12 55.34 3.20
N VAL A 12 -24.99 55.65 2.56
CA VAL A 12 -24.91 55.96 1.14
C VAL A 12 -24.80 54.64 0.37
N LYS A 13 -25.93 54.21 -0.22
CA LYS A 13 -25.94 53.18 -1.26
C LYS A 13 -25.16 53.71 -2.46
N GLY A 14 -24.08 53.02 -2.82
CA GLY A 14 -23.25 53.32 -3.99
C GLY A 14 -24.04 53.14 -5.28
N GLY A 15 -24.53 54.24 -5.84
CA GLY A 15 -24.88 54.34 -7.25
C GLY A 15 -23.62 54.66 -8.05
N ASN A 16 -23.28 53.81 -9.02
CA ASN A 16 -22.26 54.08 -10.04
C ASN A 16 -22.78 55.15 -11.01
N GLY A 17 -22.97 56.38 -10.53
CA GLY A 17 -23.19 57.55 -11.36
C GLY A 17 -21.86 58.02 -11.93
N SER A 18 -21.60 57.71 -13.19
CA SER A 18 -20.50 58.29 -13.97
C SER A 18 -20.69 59.80 -14.08
N THR A 19 -20.09 60.58 -13.19
CA THR A 19 -19.95 62.04 -13.31
C THR A 19 -18.85 62.36 -14.33
N THR A 20 -19.09 62.08 -15.60
CA THR A 20 -18.21 62.39 -16.74
C THR A 20 -18.30 63.87 -17.19
N SER A 21 -18.61 64.80 -16.29
CA SER A 21 -19.05 66.16 -16.67
C SER A 21 -18.05 67.30 -16.41
N SER A 22 -16.78 67.05 -16.08
CA SER A 22 -15.84 68.15 -15.74
C SER A 22 -14.53 68.19 -16.56
N PHE A 23 -14.29 67.25 -17.46
CA PHE A 23 -12.97 67.11 -18.13
C PHE A 23 -12.92 67.63 -19.58
N GLN A 24 -13.93 68.39 -20.02
CA GLN A 24 -14.05 68.80 -21.42
C GLN A 24 -12.99 69.82 -21.88
N PHE A 25 -12.29 70.48 -20.96
CA PHE A 25 -11.31 71.54 -21.26
C PHE A 25 -9.85 71.18 -20.98
N MET A 26 -9.53 69.92 -20.60
CA MET A 26 -8.14 69.52 -20.40
C MET A 26 -7.43 69.22 -21.72
N THR A 27 -6.22 69.73 -21.87
CA THR A 27 -5.32 69.40 -22.98
C THR A 27 -4.94 67.92 -22.94
N SER A 28 -4.51 67.35 -24.08
CA SER A 28 -4.15 65.92 -24.14
C SER A 28 -3.06 65.53 -23.13
N GLN A 29 -2.08 66.41 -22.88
CA GLN A 29 -1.04 66.18 -21.88
C GLN A 29 -1.59 66.19 -20.43
N GLU A 30 -2.58 67.03 -20.13
CA GLU A 30 -3.22 67.05 -18.82
C GLU A 30 -4.07 65.79 -18.59
N LYS A 31 -4.70 65.27 -19.64
CA LYS A 31 -5.46 64.01 -19.57
C LYS A 31 -4.56 62.81 -19.27
N GLU A 32 -3.38 62.75 -19.87
CA GLU A 32 -2.40 61.68 -19.61
C GLU A 32 -1.89 61.74 -18.16
N LYS A 33 -1.47 62.92 -17.70
CA LYS A 33 -1.07 63.12 -16.29
C LYS A 33 -2.19 62.79 -15.30
N TYR A 34 -3.44 63.06 -15.67
CA TYR A 34 -4.59 62.70 -14.85
C TYR A 34 -4.81 61.19 -14.78
N GLN A 35 -4.64 60.47 -15.90
CA GLN A 35 -4.74 59.01 -15.92
C GLN A 35 -3.63 58.34 -15.09
N ASP A 36 -2.41 58.86 -15.16
CA ASP A 36 -1.30 58.39 -14.32
C ASP A 36 -1.59 58.61 -12.84
N PHE A 37 -2.15 59.77 -12.50
CA PHE A 37 -2.56 60.08 -11.13
C PHE A 37 -3.69 59.15 -10.64
N GLU A 38 -4.71 58.86 -11.46
CA GLU A 38 -5.78 57.92 -11.08
C GLU A 38 -5.26 56.49 -10.95
N THR A 39 -4.32 56.08 -11.81
CA THR A 39 -3.68 54.77 -11.71
C THR A 39 -2.90 54.65 -10.41
N PHE A 40 -2.08 55.66 -10.10
CA PHE A 40 -1.37 55.76 -8.83
C PHE A 40 -2.33 55.78 -7.63
N ARG A 41 -3.38 56.61 -7.66
CA ARG A 41 -4.38 56.72 -6.61
C ARG A 41 -5.08 55.38 -6.38
N SER A 42 -5.43 54.65 -7.44
CA SER A 42 -6.06 53.34 -7.33
C SER A 42 -5.11 52.28 -6.77
N ALA A 43 -3.84 52.29 -7.18
CA ALA A 43 -2.82 51.39 -6.67
C ALA A 43 -2.52 51.67 -5.19
N PHE A 44 -2.37 52.95 -4.83
CA PHE A 44 -2.16 53.41 -3.47
C PHE A 44 -3.36 53.06 -2.58
N ALA A 45 -4.60 53.19 -3.08
CA ALA A 45 -5.79 52.77 -2.36
C ALA A 45 -5.90 51.23 -2.23
N LYS A 46 -5.36 50.46 -3.17
CA LYS A 46 -5.39 48.98 -3.10
C LYS A 46 -4.29 48.39 -2.22
N ALA A 47 -3.20 49.12 -2.00
CA ALA A 47 -2.08 48.70 -1.18
C ALA A 47 -2.51 48.29 0.25
N LYS A 48 -1.91 47.22 0.77
CA LYS A 48 -2.25 46.61 2.06
C LYS A 48 -2.10 47.60 3.22
N VAL A 49 -1.05 48.42 3.17
CA VAL A 49 -0.74 49.49 4.15
C VAL A 49 -1.89 50.50 4.22
N SER A 50 -2.33 51.01 3.07
CA SER A 50 -3.41 52.00 2.97
C SER A 50 -4.78 51.43 3.37
N LYS A 51 -5.01 50.13 3.19
CA LYS A 51 -6.20 49.44 3.72
C LYS A 51 -6.19 49.39 5.25
N ILE A 52 -5.05 49.06 5.86
CA ILE A 52 -4.90 49.00 7.33
C ILE A 52 -5.06 50.39 7.94
N ALA A 53 -4.48 51.43 7.32
CA ALA A 53 -4.59 52.80 7.79
C ALA A 53 -6.03 53.33 7.73
N ARG A 54 -6.74 53.10 6.60
CA ARG A 54 -8.16 53.50 6.47
C ARG A 54 -9.08 52.75 7.44
N ALA A 55 -8.81 51.47 7.72
CA ALA A 55 -9.58 50.72 8.73
C ALA A 55 -9.45 51.29 10.15
N ARG A 56 -8.43 52.14 10.39
CA ARG A 56 -8.19 52.85 11.66
C ARG A 56 -8.45 54.35 11.55
N GLU A 57 -9.10 54.81 10.47
CA GLU A 57 -9.37 56.22 10.20
C GLU A 57 -8.11 57.11 10.18
N ALA A 58 -6.94 56.51 9.86
CA ALA A 58 -5.65 57.19 9.83
C ALA A 58 -5.12 57.35 8.39
N LEU A 59 -4.31 58.39 8.15
CA LEU A 59 -3.63 58.63 6.88
C LEU A 59 -2.25 57.94 6.90
N SER A 60 -2.06 56.94 6.03
CA SER A 60 -0.80 56.19 5.94
C SER A 60 0.42 57.04 5.55
N THR A 61 0.20 58.27 5.05
CA THR A 61 1.27 59.20 4.65
C THR A 61 1.89 59.96 5.82
N LYS A 62 1.19 60.10 6.96
CA LYS A 62 1.70 60.84 8.13
C LYS A 62 2.60 59.99 9.02
N ASP A 63 2.30 58.70 9.18
CA ASP A 63 3.13 57.74 9.90
C ASP A 63 3.10 56.37 9.20
N PRO A 64 3.88 56.19 8.12
CA PRO A 64 3.84 54.97 7.32
C PRO A 64 4.43 53.77 8.04
N VAL A 65 5.32 53.98 9.03
CA VAL A 65 6.12 52.91 9.65
C VAL A 65 5.23 51.94 10.43
N GLN A 66 4.26 52.44 11.20
CA GLN A 66 3.35 51.57 11.97
C GLN A 66 2.52 50.66 11.07
N PHE A 67 2.06 51.17 9.93
CA PHE A 67 1.23 50.42 8.99
C PHE A 67 2.06 49.50 8.10
N LEU A 68 3.27 49.90 7.72
CA LEU A 68 4.25 49.06 7.03
C LEU A 68 4.63 47.87 7.90
N ASN A 69 4.92 48.12 9.18
CA ASN A 69 5.24 47.06 10.12
C ASN A 69 4.10 46.05 10.20
N LYS A 70 2.86 46.53 10.37
CA LYS A 70 1.70 45.63 10.43
C LYS A 70 1.37 44.93 9.10
N ALA A 71 1.66 45.55 7.96
CA ALA A 71 1.37 44.98 6.65
C ALA A 71 2.36 43.88 6.26
N TYR A 72 3.64 44.03 6.63
CA TYR A 72 4.76 43.23 6.12
C TYR A 72 5.52 42.44 7.18
N TYR A 73 5.51 42.84 8.45
CA TYR A 73 5.71 41.85 9.51
C TYR A 73 4.44 41.01 9.50
N LYS A 74 4.51 39.91 8.74
CA LYS A 74 3.74 38.72 9.06
C LYS A 74 3.93 38.57 10.55
N GLU A 75 2.88 38.77 11.35
CA GLU A 75 2.87 38.33 12.73
C GLU A 75 3.55 36.97 12.64
N TRP A 76 4.75 36.85 13.19
CA TRP A 76 5.19 35.57 13.68
C TRP A 76 4.12 35.32 14.71
N GLY A 77 2.97 34.78 14.26
CA GLY A 77 1.99 34.21 15.15
C GLY A 77 2.89 33.40 16.05
N GLU A 78 2.84 33.72 17.35
CA GLU A 78 3.40 32.88 18.39
C GLU A 78 3.25 31.49 17.83
N LYS A 79 4.36 30.88 17.39
CA LYS A 79 4.30 29.47 17.04
C LYS A 79 3.77 28.96 18.36
N GLU A 80 2.50 28.54 18.39
CA GLU A 80 2.03 27.67 19.46
C GLU A 80 3.19 26.70 19.54
N GLU A 81 3.99 26.83 20.60
CA GLU A 81 5.11 25.94 20.80
C GLU A 81 4.40 24.61 20.79
N THR A 82 4.53 23.89 19.68
CA THR A 82 3.90 22.60 19.50
C THR A 82 4.69 21.75 20.44
N SER A 83 4.31 21.80 21.71
CA SER A 83 4.86 21.00 22.77
C SER A 83 4.83 19.60 22.21
N ASP A 84 5.99 18.95 22.22
CA ASP A 84 6.16 17.59 21.71
C ASP A 84 5.33 16.59 22.54
N MET A 85 4.61 17.06 23.58
CA MET A 85 3.64 16.27 24.33
C MET A 85 2.50 15.76 23.44
N PRO A 86 2.13 14.48 23.59
CA PRO A 86 0.90 13.92 23.05
C PRO A 86 -0.34 14.73 23.44
N LEU A 87 -1.30 14.82 22.51
CA LEU A 87 -2.54 15.60 22.67
C LEU A 87 -3.32 15.26 23.95
N TYR A 88 -3.26 14.02 24.44
CA TYR A 88 -3.94 13.63 25.68
C TYR A 88 -3.26 14.22 26.93
N LEU A 89 -1.93 14.29 26.98
CA LEU A 89 -1.20 14.96 28.07
C LEU A 89 -1.45 16.48 28.05
N GLN A 90 -1.44 17.10 26.87
CA GLN A 90 -1.79 18.51 26.73
C GLN A 90 -3.21 18.80 27.25
N LYS A 91 -4.18 17.92 26.98
CA LYS A 91 -5.54 18.04 27.53
C LYS A 91 -5.55 17.92 29.05
N ILE A 92 -4.82 16.97 29.62
CA ILE A 92 -4.74 16.80 31.09
C ILE A 92 -4.17 18.05 31.76
N VAL A 93 -3.12 18.65 31.19
CA VAL A 93 -2.53 19.91 31.68
C VAL A 93 -3.55 21.06 31.59
N LYS A 94 -4.26 21.18 30.47
CA LYS A 94 -5.31 22.20 30.28
C LYS A 94 -6.51 22.05 31.23
N LEU A 95 -6.81 20.83 31.67
CA LEU A 95 -7.89 20.53 32.61
C LEU A 95 -7.50 20.74 34.09
N GLN A 96 -6.25 21.11 34.37
CA GLN A 96 -5.83 21.47 35.71
C GLN A 96 -6.39 22.85 36.09
N ASP A 97 -7.09 22.92 37.21
CA ASP A 97 -7.55 24.21 37.75
C ASP A 97 -6.35 25.05 38.23
N LYS A 98 -6.54 26.36 38.41
CA LYS A 98 -5.53 27.30 38.89
C LYS A 98 -4.92 26.89 40.24
N ALA A 99 -5.72 26.20 41.07
CA ALA A 99 -5.27 25.66 42.35
C ALA A 99 -4.41 24.40 42.23
N GLY A 100 -4.27 23.81 41.04
CA GLY A 100 -3.54 22.56 40.83
C GLY A 100 -4.39 21.29 40.88
N LYS A 101 -5.71 21.42 41.05
CA LYS A 101 -6.65 20.29 41.19
C LYS A 101 -7.16 19.82 39.84
N TRP A 102 -7.49 18.53 39.75
CA TRP A 102 -8.29 17.95 38.68
C TRP A 102 -9.64 17.51 39.20
N LEU A 103 -10.70 17.94 38.53
CA LEU A 103 -12.07 17.54 38.84
C LEU A 103 -12.50 16.40 37.90
N PRO A 104 -13.27 15.42 38.41
CA PRO A 104 -13.89 14.38 37.59
C PRO A 104 -14.67 14.98 36.42
N SER A 105 -14.24 14.69 35.20
CA SER A 105 -14.91 15.14 33.98
C SER A 105 -14.77 14.09 32.88
N LYS A 106 -15.75 14.02 31.98
CA LYS A 106 -15.72 13.09 30.84
C LYS A 106 -14.50 13.32 29.94
N GLU A 107 -14.06 14.57 29.81
CA GLU A 107 -12.89 14.95 29.02
C GLU A 107 -11.59 14.45 29.64
N LEU A 108 -11.46 14.60 30.96
CA LEU A 108 -10.31 14.07 31.71
C LEU A 108 -10.27 12.55 31.63
N TYR A 109 -11.43 11.90 31.75
CA TYR A 109 -11.53 10.45 31.71
C TYR A 109 -11.19 9.91 30.32
N SER A 110 -11.67 10.57 29.27
CA SER A 110 -11.26 10.29 27.89
C SER A 110 -9.76 10.47 27.67
N ALA A 111 -9.14 11.49 28.25
CA ALA A 111 -7.70 11.72 28.13
C ALA A 111 -6.84 10.67 28.87
N LEU A 112 -7.39 10.04 29.91
CA LEU A 112 -6.75 8.98 30.70
C LEU A 112 -6.98 7.56 30.12
N GLY A 113 -7.69 7.42 29.00
CA GLY A 113 -7.96 6.13 28.36
C GLY A 113 -9.40 5.63 28.48
N GLY A 114 -10.34 6.47 28.94
CA GLY A 114 -11.78 6.17 29.02
C GLY A 114 -12.22 5.76 30.43
N SER A 115 -12.22 4.47 30.71
CA SER A 115 -12.76 3.91 31.95
C SER A 115 -11.77 4.02 33.11
N ILE A 116 -12.16 4.71 34.18
CA ILE A 116 -11.33 4.93 35.38
C ILE A 116 -12.00 4.22 36.57
N PRO A 117 -11.20 3.62 37.48
CA PRO A 117 -11.71 3.01 38.70
C PRO A 117 -12.42 4.02 39.61
N ASP A 118 -13.49 3.56 40.26
CA ASP A 118 -14.20 4.32 41.28
C ASP A 118 -13.27 4.57 42.50
N PRO A 119 -13.46 5.68 43.23
CA PRO A 119 -12.64 6.00 44.39
C PRO A 119 -12.77 4.91 45.48
N PRO A 120 -11.66 4.49 46.11
CA PRO A 120 -11.71 3.63 47.28
C PRO A 120 -12.52 4.25 48.42
N GLU A 121 -13.10 3.41 49.29
CA GLU A 121 -13.87 3.87 50.45
C GLU A 121 -13.06 4.87 51.30
N GLY A 122 -13.68 6.00 51.64
CA GLY A 122 -13.06 7.07 52.43
C GLY A 122 -12.22 8.08 51.64
N ILE A 123 -12.02 7.89 50.33
CA ILE A 123 -11.30 8.86 49.48
C ILE A 123 -12.30 9.72 48.69
N SER A 124 -12.14 11.03 48.74
CA SER A 124 -13.01 11.92 47.97
C SER A 124 -12.77 11.76 46.46
N PRO A 125 -13.83 11.83 45.62
CA PRO A 125 -13.70 11.59 44.17
C PRO A 125 -12.67 12.49 43.47
N TRP A 126 -12.57 13.76 43.87
CA TRP A 126 -11.61 14.70 43.29
C TRP A 126 -10.16 14.41 43.73
N ARG A 127 -9.93 13.95 44.97
CA ARG A 127 -8.60 13.53 45.43
C ARG A 127 -8.14 12.28 44.70
N TRP A 128 -9.05 11.32 44.53
CA TRP A 128 -8.79 10.13 43.73
C TRP A 128 -8.44 10.48 42.28
N CYS A 129 -9.22 11.39 41.68
CA CYS A 129 -8.97 11.87 40.33
C CYS A 129 -7.57 12.53 40.18
N CYS A 130 -7.18 13.38 41.12
CA CYS A 130 -5.82 13.95 41.15
C CYS A 130 -4.75 12.85 41.25
N ALA A 131 -4.96 11.85 42.11
CA ALA A 131 -4.01 10.76 42.27
C ALA A 131 -3.89 9.89 41.01
N MET A 132 -5.00 9.66 40.30
CA MET A 132 -5.03 9.00 38.99
C MET A 132 -4.20 9.76 37.96
N VAL A 133 -4.42 11.07 37.83
CA VAL A 133 -3.66 11.92 36.89
C VAL A 133 -2.16 11.89 37.21
N MET A 134 -1.80 11.98 38.48
CA MET A 134 -0.41 11.93 38.93
C MET A 134 0.25 10.58 38.66
N ALA A 135 -0.46 9.48 38.93
CA ALA A 135 0.01 8.13 38.61
C ALA A 135 0.14 7.91 37.10
N PHE A 136 -0.75 8.52 36.31
CA PHE A 136 -0.71 8.50 34.86
C PHE A 136 0.46 9.28 34.28
N MET A 137 0.72 10.51 34.76
CA MET A 137 1.88 11.31 34.34
C MET A 137 3.20 10.58 34.61
N ARG A 138 3.29 9.83 35.72
CA ARG A 138 4.48 8.99 36.03
C ARG A 138 4.73 7.87 35.01
N ARG A 139 3.75 7.52 34.15
CA ARG A 139 3.92 6.54 33.07
C ARG A 139 4.57 7.14 31.81
N HIS A 140 4.72 8.47 31.78
CA HIS A 140 5.29 9.23 30.66
C HIS A 140 6.57 9.97 31.10
N PRO A 141 7.64 9.24 31.50
CA PRO A 141 8.89 9.86 31.94
C PRO A 141 9.54 10.74 30.86
N GLU A 142 9.27 10.46 29.58
CA GLU A 142 9.76 11.23 28.44
C GLU A 142 9.24 12.68 28.41
N HIS A 143 8.12 12.97 29.06
CA HIS A 143 7.51 14.31 29.12
C HIS A 143 7.58 14.92 30.53
N ILE A 144 8.40 14.35 31.43
CA ILE A 144 8.41 14.75 32.84
C ILE A 144 8.82 16.21 33.07
N ASP A 145 9.68 16.76 32.21
CA ASP A 145 10.14 18.15 32.32
C ASP A 145 9.03 19.15 31.98
N GLU A 146 8.25 18.86 30.94
CA GLU A 146 7.09 19.64 30.53
C GLU A 146 5.93 19.51 31.54
N LEU A 147 5.78 18.34 32.15
CA LEU A 147 4.74 18.05 33.14
C LEU A 147 5.12 18.49 34.58
N ARG A 148 6.37 18.88 34.82
CA ARG A 148 6.93 19.11 36.17
C ARG A 148 6.14 20.11 36.98
N GLU A 149 5.73 21.22 36.36
CA GLU A 149 5.00 22.28 37.07
C GLU A 149 3.58 21.82 37.45
N SER A 150 2.85 21.23 36.51
CA SER A 150 1.52 20.66 36.77
C SER A 150 1.57 19.55 37.81
N TYR A 151 2.58 18.69 37.73
CA TYR A 151 2.81 17.61 38.70
C TYR A 151 3.05 18.16 40.10
N LYS A 152 3.91 19.19 40.24
CA LYS A 152 4.20 19.83 41.54
C LYS A 152 2.92 20.41 42.18
N LYS A 153 2.10 21.12 41.40
CA LYS A 153 0.81 21.67 41.87
C LYS A 153 -0.18 20.57 42.28
N GLY A 154 -0.19 19.45 41.57
CA GLY A 154 -1.04 18.28 41.87
C GLY A 154 -0.66 17.56 43.17
N LEU A 155 0.63 17.58 43.52
CA LEU A 155 1.16 16.87 44.69
C LEU A 155 0.65 17.47 46.01
N GLU A 156 0.32 18.76 46.05
CA GLU A 156 -0.25 19.43 47.23
C GLU A 156 -1.64 18.87 47.62
N TRP A 157 -2.33 18.23 46.67
CA TRP A 157 -3.70 17.74 46.84
C TRP A 157 -3.80 16.23 47.05
N THR A 158 -2.68 15.50 46.96
CA THR A 158 -2.65 14.04 46.97
C THR A 158 -1.51 13.50 47.80
N GLU A 159 -1.77 12.46 48.57
CA GLU A 159 -0.74 11.80 49.37
C GLU A 159 -0.04 10.69 48.56
N PRO A 160 1.26 10.43 48.80
CA PRO A 160 2.01 9.40 48.09
C PRO A 160 1.35 8.02 48.12
N ARG A 161 0.74 7.62 49.24
CA ARG A 161 0.03 6.34 49.39
C ARG A 161 -1.15 6.22 48.42
N ILE A 162 -1.92 7.29 48.26
CA ILE A 162 -3.07 7.31 47.34
C ILE A 162 -2.58 7.22 45.89
N ILE A 163 -1.45 7.84 45.55
CA ILE A 163 -0.83 7.75 44.22
C ILE A 163 -0.39 6.31 43.92
N GLU A 164 0.12 5.57 44.91
CA GLU A 164 0.49 4.16 44.74
C GLU A 164 -0.74 3.27 44.52
N THR A 165 -1.79 3.43 45.33
CA THR A 165 -3.07 2.73 45.11
C THR A 165 -3.65 3.07 43.74
N ALA A 166 -3.55 4.34 43.34
CA ALA A 166 -3.98 4.82 42.04
C ALA A 166 -3.21 4.16 40.88
N ARG A 167 -1.89 4.02 41.03
CA ARG A 167 -1.03 3.36 40.04
C ARG A 167 -1.43 1.92 39.80
N GLU A 168 -1.80 1.19 40.84
CA GLU A 168 -2.23 -0.21 40.76
C GLU A 168 -3.61 -0.36 40.11
N ALA A 169 -4.52 0.56 40.43
CA ALA A 169 -5.90 0.54 39.94
C ALA A 169 -6.04 1.03 38.49
N LEU A 170 -5.12 1.88 37.99
CA LEU A 170 -5.16 2.36 36.60
C LEU A 170 -4.83 1.27 35.58
N PRO A 171 -5.69 1.02 34.58
CA PRO A 171 -5.36 0.12 33.48
C PRO A 171 -4.26 0.71 32.57
N PRO A 172 -3.53 -0.11 31.79
CA PRO A 172 -2.56 0.38 30.81
C PRO A 172 -3.23 1.26 29.74
N LEU A 173 -2.49 2.23 29.17
CA LEU A 173 -3.03 3.26 28.26
C LEU A 173 -3.71 2.71 27.02
N ASN A 174 -3.09 1.70 26.42
CA ASN A 174 -3.57 0.97 25.25
C ASN A 174 -3.58 -0.51 25.62
N PRO A 175 -4.59 -0.99 26.37
CA PRO A 175 -4.71 -2.41 26.61
C PRO A 175 -4.86 -3.10 25.25
N TYR A 176 -4.14 -4.19 25.02
CA TYR A 176 -4.24 -4.97 23.78
C TYR A 176 -5.62 -5.64 23.60
N TYR A 177 -6.53 -5.48 24.56
CA TYR A 177 -7.84 -6.11 24.65
C TYR A 177 -8.87 -5.12 25.23
N GLN A 178 -10.14 -5.38 24.97
CA GLN A 178 -11.25 -4.63 25.57
C GLN A 178 -11.36 -5.03 27.04
N LEU A 179 -11.16 -4.06 27.94
CA LEU A 179 -11.36 -4.25 29.36
C LEU A 179 -12.85 -4.15 29.70
N ASP A 180 -13.32 -5.04 30.58
CA ASP A 180 -14.67 -4.98 31.13
C ASP A 180 -14.80 -3.73 32.01
N GLU A 181 -15.65 -2.79 31.60
CA GLU A 181 -15.83 -1.51 32.25
C GLU A 181 -16.24 -1.65 33.73
N GLU A 182 -17.03 -2.67 34.08
CA GLU A 182 -17.45 -2.89 35.46
C GLU A 182 -16.29 -3.34 36.36
N MET A 183 -15.39 -4.14 35.81
CA MET A 183 -14.21 -4.62 36.53
C MET A 183 -13.15 -3.53 36.66
N VAL A 184 -13.02 -2.66 35.65
CA VAL A 184 -12.18 -1.47 35.75
C VAL A 184 -12.73 -0.51 36.81
N LYS A 185 -14.05 -0.26 36.84
CA LYS A 185 -14.69 0.55 37.89
C LYS A 185 -14.41 0.00 39.30
N LYS A 186 -14.41 -1.32 39.48
CA LYS A 186 -14.05 -1.98 40.74
C LYS A 186 -12.54 -2.00 41.05
N GLY A 187 -11.69 -1.41 40.21
CA GLY A 187 -10.22 -1.45 40.35
C GLY A 187 -9.59 -2.83 40.07
N LYS A 188 -10.37 -3.79 39.56
CA LYS A 188 -9.97 -5.18 39.30
C LYS A 188 -9.74 -5.43 37.81
N TRP A 189 -9.08 -4.49 37.13
CA TRP A 189 -8.82 -4.61 35.69
C TRP A 189 -7.95 -5.83 35.37
N LYS A 190 -7.04 -6.24 36.26
CA LYS A 190 -6.22 -7.47 36.12
C LYS A 190 -7.08 -8.72 36.02
N ASP A 191 -8.13 -8.81 36.83
CA ASP A 191 -9.06 -9.94 36.81
C ASP A 191 -9.86 -9.96 35.49
N SER A 192 -10.17 -8.78 34.92
CA SER A 192 -10.76 -8.67 33.58
C SER A 192 -9.84 -9.23 32.49
N VAL A 193 -8.51 -9.03 32.62
CA VAL A 193 -7.53 -9.63 31.70
C VAL A 193 -7.54 -11.14 31.82
N SER A 194 -7.44 -11.66 33.04
CA SER A 194 -7.45 -13.10 33.31
C SER A 194 -8.73 -13.74 32.79
N ARG A 195 -9.88 -13.13 33.05
CA ARG A 195 -11.18 -13.61 32.55
C ARG A 195 -11.27 -13.56 31.02
N SER A 196 -10.73 -12.52 30.39
CA SER A 196 -10.69 -12.40 28.93
C SER A 196 -9.76 -13.46 28.31
N TYR A 197 -8.66 -13.79 28.98
CA TYR A 197 -7.75 -14.86 28.60
C TYR A 197 -8.41 -16.23 28.75
N GLU A 198 -9.10 -16.48 29.86
CA GLU A 198 -9.81 -17.74 30.13
C GLU A 198 -10.97 -17.98 29.16
N LEU A 199 -11.75 -16.93 28.82
CA LEU A 199 -12.93 -17.07 27.96
C LEU A 199 -12.62 -17.16 26.47
N GLY A 200 -11.60 -16.46 25.97
CA GLY A 200 -11.32 -16.39 24.54
C GLY A 200 -9.91 -16.84 24.13
N GLY A 201 -9.07 -17.29 25.07
CA GLY A 201 -7.68 -17.65 24.81
C GLY A 201 -6.93 -16.56 24.04
N TYR A 202 -6.02 -16.99 23.16
CA TYR A 202 -5.25 -16.08 22.30
C TYR A 202 -6.08 -15.36 21.23
N GLN A 203 -7.33 -15.78 20.96
CA GLN A 203 -8.19 -15.07 20.01
C GLN A 203 -8.51 -13.67 20.50
N ASN A 204 -8.55 -13.48 21.82
CA ASN A 204 -8.78 -12.17 22.39
C ASN A 204 -7.59 -11.19 22.23
N PHE A 205 -6.42 -11.70 21.82
CA PHE A 205 -5.18 -10.95 21.63
C PHE A 205 -4.95 -10.57 20.16
N ILE A 206 -5.86 -10.94 19.28
CA ILE A 206 -5.84 -10.52 17.87
C ILE A 206 -6.46 -9.12 17.77
N PRO A 207 -5.75 -8.13 17.20
CA PRO A 207 -6.28 -6.78 16.96
C PRO A 207 -7.65 -6.80 16.28
N GLU A 208 -8.53 -5.87 16.64
CA GLU A 208 -9.91 -5.81 16.14
C GLU A 208 -9.99 -5.67 14.61
N SER A 209 -8.99 -5.03 14.00
CA SER A 209 -8.82 -4.93 12.54
C SER A 209 -8.52 -6.28 11.86
N LEU A 210 -7.99 -7.26 12.60
CA LEU A 210 -7.74 -8.61 12.13
C LEU A 210 -8.89 -9.56 12.48
N ARG A 211 -9.60 -9.32 13.61
CA ARG A 211 -10.83 -10.06 13.94
C ARG A 211 -11.92 -9.82 12.91
N THR A 212 -12.20 -8.56 12.56
CA THR A 212 -13.19 -8.19 11.54
C THR A 212 -12.87 -8.80 10.17
N LYS A 213 -11.59 -8.85 9.77
CA LYS A 213 -11.17 -9.51 8.53
C LYS A 213 -11.42 -11.01 8.56
N ARG A 214 -11.18 -11.65 9.71
CA ARG A 214 -11.42 -13.09 9.89
C ARG A 214 -12.91 -13.41 9.95
N GLU A 215 -13.70 -12.63 10.67
CA GLU A 215 -15.17 -12.79 10.73
C GLU A 215 -15.80 -12.59 9.36
N ASN A 216 -15.33 -11.60 8.60
CA ASN A 216 -15.74 -11.41 7.21
C ASN A 216 -15.32 -12.59 6.32
N ALA A 217 -14.10 -13.11 6.48
CA ALA A 217 -13.64 -14.29 5.73
C ALA A 217 -14.42 -15.56 6.11
N GLU A 218 -14.76 -15.77 7.38
CA GLU A 218 -15.56 -16.89 7.86
C GLU A 218 -17.00 -16.78 7.37
N LYS A 219 -17.57 -15.56 7.34
CA LYS A 219 -18.89 -15.30 6.76
C LYS A 219 -18.90 -15.50 5.24
N GLU A 220 -17.88 -15.01 4.53
CA GLU A 220 -17.73 -15.21 3.09
C GLU A 220 -17.57 -16.71 2.75
N MET A 221 -16.84 -17.46 3.58
CA MET A 221 -16.67 -18.90 3.42
C MET A 221 -18.00 -19.64 3.67
N LYS A 222 -18.74 -19.31 4.73
CA LYS A 222 -20.07 -19.88 5.00
C LYS A 222 -21.05 -19.57 3.86
N ASP A 223 -21.11 -18.32 3.42
CA ASP A 223 -21.95 -17.90 2.31
C ASP A 223 -21.55 -18.62 1.01
N ALA A 224 -20.26 -18.87 0.78
CA ALA A 224 -19.77 -19.62 -0.38
C ALA A 224 -20.20 -21.10 -0.33
N VAL A 225 -20.08 -21.74 0.84
CA VAL A 225 -20.53 -23.13 1.06
C VAL A 225 -22.05 -23.24 0.88
N GLU A 226 -22.84 -22.31 1.43
CA GLU A 226 -24.29 -22.29 1.24
C GLU A 226 -24.69 -22.09 -0.23
N ARG A 227 -24.00 -21.19 -0.96
CA ARG A 227 -24.22 -21.00 -2.40
C ARG A 227 -23.90 -22.26 -3.20
N GLU A 228 -22.82 -22.97 -2.84
CA GLU A 228 -22.44 -24.21 -3.52
C GLU A 228 -23.43 -25.35 -3.23
N GLN A 229 -23.87 -25.49 -1.97
CA GLN A 229 -24.88 -26.47 -1.59
C GLN A 229 -26.22 -26.19 -2.28
N LYS A 230 -26.65 -24.93 -2.34
CA LYS A 230 -27.86 -24.53 -3.05
C LYS A 230 -27.75 -24.80 -4.55
N ALA A 231 -26.62 -24.46 -5.18
CA ALA A 231 -26.39 -24.75 -6.60
C ALA A 231 -26.39 -26.26 -6.89
N LYS A 232 -25.85 -27.08 -5.98
CA LYS A 232 -25.91 -28.55 -6.07
C LYS A 232 -27.34 -29.07 -5.95
N ALA A 233 -28.12 -28.56 -5.00
CA ALA A 233 -29.53 -28.91 -4.82
C ALA A 233 -30.37 -28.52 -6.06
N ASP A 234 -30.24 -27.28 -6.54
CA ASP A 234 -30.94 -26.79 -7.74
C ASP A 234 -30.57 -27.62 -8.99
N ALA A 235 -29.29 -28.02 -9.12
CA ALA A 235 -28.85 -28.86 -10.21
C ALA A 235 -29.41 -30.29 -10.13
N GLU A 236 -29.56 -30.83 -8.93
CA GLU A 236 -30.15 -32.16 -8.71
C GLU A 236 -31.67 -32.14 -8.94
N GLU A 237 -32.36 -31.11 -8.48
CA GLU A 237 -33.78 -30.89 -8.75
C GLU A 237 -34.04 -30.71 -10.25
N ALA A 238 -33.22 -29.93 -10.95
CA ALA A 238 -33.29 -29.79 -12.40
C ALA A 238 -33.05 -31.13 -13.14
N LYS A 239 -32.17 -32.00 -12.62
CA LYS A 239 -31.98 -33.35 -13.15
C LYS A 239 -33.21 -34.23 -12.90
N ARG A 240 -33.82 -34.16 -11.72
CA ARG A 240 -35.06 -34.88 -11.39
C ARG A 240 -36.22 -34.42 -12.28
N LEU A 241 -36.43 -33.12 -12.44
CA LEU A 241 -37.46 -32.56 -13.32
C LEU A 241 -37.24 -32.93 -14.78
N LYS A 242 -35.99 -32.96 -15.26
CA LYS A 242 -35.66 -33.47 -16.60
C LYS A 242 -35.95 -34.96 -16.76
N ALA A 243 -35.68 -35.78 -15.73
CA ALA A 243 -35.98 -37.21 -15.75
C ALA A 243 -37.50 -37.47 -15.75
N VAL A 244 -38.26 -36.74 -14.93
CA VAL A 244 -39.74 -36.83 -14.89
C VAL A 244 -40.36 -36.29 -16.18
N GLY A 245 -39.86 -35.17 -16.71
CA GLY A 245 -40.30 -34.59 -17.99
C GLY A 245 -39.92 -35.43 -19.23
N ALA A 246 -38.91 -36.31 -19.12
CA ALA A 246 -38.58 -37.28 -20.15
C ALA A 246 -39.54 -38.48 -20.16
N GLN A 247 -40.17 -38.79 -19.02
CA GLN A 247 -41.17 -39.87 -18.91
C GLN A 247 -42.61 -39.40 -19.17
N MET A 248 -42.92 -38.12 -18.95
CA MET A 248 -44.25 -37.59 -19.28
C MET A 248 -44.35 -37.18 -20.76
N ASN A 249 -45.12 -37.95 -21.51
CA ASN A 249 -45.42 -37.73 -22.93
C ASN A 249 -46.50 -36.66 -23.19
N ASP A 250 -46.79 -35.82 -22.19
CA ASP A 250 -47.88 -34.85 -22.28
C ASP A 250 -47.41 -33.55 -22.97
N LYS A 251 -47.90 -33.35 -24.20
CA LYS A 251 -47.61 -32.18 -25.04
C LYS A 251 -47.88 -30.85 -24.35
N LYS A 252 -48.83 -30.81 -23.39
CA LYS A 252 -49.18 -29.59 -22.66
C LYS A 252 -48.05 -29.11 -21.74
N ILE A 253 -47.35 -30.02 -21.05
CA ILE A 253 -46.28 -29.66 -20.11
C ILE A 253 -45.04 -29.14 -20.86
N ARG A 254 -44.71 -29.73 -22.02
CA ARG A 254 -43.63 -29.22 -22.88
C ARG A 254 -43.91 -27.83 -23.45
N ALA A 255 -45.18 -27.49 -23.68
CA ALA A 255 -45.56 -26.16 -24.14
C ALA A 255 -45.42 -25.11 -23.03
N VAL A 256 -45.73 -25.46 -21.78
CA VAL A 256 -45.53 -24.59 -20.60
C VAL A 256 -44.05 -24.34 -20.37
N TYR A 257 -43.21 -25.39 -20.36
CA TYR A 257 -41.76 -25.24 -20.19
C TYR A 257 -41.11 -24.38 -21.28
N LYS A 258 -41.53 -24.56 -22.55
CA LYS A 258 -41.05 -23.71 -23.66
C LYS A 258 -41.51 -22.26 -23.54
N LYS A 259 -42.66 -22.01 -22.92
CA LYS A 259 -43.17 -20.67 -22.68
C LYS A 259 -42.36 -20.00 -21.56
N GLU A 260 -42.13 -20.69 -20.45
CA GLU A 260 -41.29 -20.18 -19.35
C GLU A 260 -39.85 -19.91 -19.79
N GLU A 261 -39.27 -20.77 -20.65
CA GLU A 261 -37.92 -20.57 -21.18
C GLU A 261 -37.85 -19.33 -22.11
N ARG A 262 -38.90 -19.07 -22.90
CA ARG A 262 -39.03 -17.85 -23.71
C ARG A 262 -39.19 -16.61 -22.84
N ASP A 263 -40.06 -16.66 -21.83
CA ASP A 263 -40.31 -15.55 -20.92
C ASP A 263 -39.03 -15.19 -20.14
N LYS A 264 -38.24 -16.20 -19.74
CA LYS A 264 -36.95 -16.00 -19.07
C LYS A 264 -35.92 -15.37 -20.01
N MET A 265 -35.83 -15.82 -21.27
CA MET A 265 -34.97 -15.19 -22.28
C MET A 265 -35.39 -13.74 -22.59
N GLU A 266 -36.70 -13.46 -22.60
CA GLU A 266 -37.24 -12.13 -22.86
C GLU A 266 -36.98 -11.17 -21.69
N GLN A 267 -37.13 -11.63 -20.44
CA GLN A 267 -36.73 -10.86 -19.27
C GLN A 267 -35.23 -10.53 -19.27
N ASP A 268 -34.38 -11.50 -19.62
CA ASP A 268 -32.93 -11.29 -19.70
C ASP A 268 -32.56 -10.30 -20.82
N ARG A 269 -33.24 -10.39 -21.96
CA ARG A 269 -33.13 -9.43 -23.06
C ARG A 269 -33.55 -8.03 -22.61
N MET A 270 -34.66 -7.89 -21.89
CA MET A 270 -35.14 -6.61 -21.36
C MET A 270 -34.20 -6.02 -20.30
N ARG A 271 -33.59 -6.87 -19.46
CA ARG A 271 -32.58 -6.45 -18.47
C ARG A 271 -31.35 -5.87 -19.17
N LYS A 272 -30.84 -6.56 -20.20
CA LYS A 272 -29.74 -6.07 -21.04
C LYS A 272 -30.09 -4.76 -21.75
N LEU A 273 -31.30 -4.66 -22.31
CA LEU A 273 -31.74 -3.44 -22.99
C LEU A 273 -31.80 -2.23 -22.04
N ARG A 274 -32.27 -2.43 -20.80
CA ARG A 274 -32.27 -1.36 -19.78
C ARG A 274 -30.85 -0.95 -19.38
N PHE A 275 -29.93 -1.90 -19.27
CA PHE A 275 -28.52 -1.63 -19.01
C PHE A 275 -27.93 -0.73 -20.10
N TYR A 276 -28.03 -1.14 -21.38
CA TYR A 276 -27.51 -0.35 -22.50
C TYR A 276 -28.16 1.03 -22.62
N LYS A 277 -29.48 1.16 -22.39
CA LYS A 277 -30.17 2.45 -22.42
C LYS A 277 -29.72 3.40 -21.31
N ASN A 278 -29.30 2.87 -20.15
CA ASN A 278 -28.72 3.68 -19.07
C ASN A 278 -27.26 4.04 -19.36
N GLU A 279 -26.51 3.14 -20.00
CA GLU A 279 -25.14 3.37 -20.47
C GLU A 279 -25.08 4.51 -21.50
N ASP A 280 -25.96 4.48 -22.51
CA ASP A 280 -26.05 5.48 -23.58
C ASP A 280 -26.39 6.87 -23.03
N LYS A 281 -27.19 6.94 -21.96
CA LYS A 281 -27.48 8.21 -21.26
C LYS A 281 -26.29 8.74 -20.45
N ARG A 282 -25.37 7.88 -20.02
CA ARG A 282 -24.21 8.24 -19.19
C ARG A 282 -23.00 8.68 -20.01
N GLN A 283 -22.80 8.09 -21.18
CA GLN A 283 -21.69 8.41 -22.10
C GLN A 283 -21.51 9.92 -22.38
N PRO A 284 -22.55 10.71 -22.70
CA PRO A 284 -22.38 12.16 -22.92
C PRO A 284 -22.02 12.94 -21.66
N LEU A 285 -22.50 12.52 -20.48
CA LEU A 285 -22.20 13.17 -19.20
C LEU A 285 -20.74 12.97 -18.79
N LEU A 286 -20.22 11.75 -19.00
CA LEU A 286 -18.81 11.43 -18.78
C LEU A 286 -17.90 12.25 -19.72
N GLY A 287 -18.30 12.47 -20.97
CA GLY A 287 -17.54 13.29 -21.91
C GLY A 287 -17.44 14.78 -21.52
N VAL A 288 -18.50 15.35 -20.94
CA VAL A 288 -18.51 16.75 -20.46
C VAL A 288 -17.65 16.92 -19.21
N GLU A 289 -17.74 15.98 -18.27
CA GLU A 289 -16.94 16.02 -17.04
C GLU A 289 -15.46 15.73 -17.29
N PHE A 290 -15.14 14.81 -18.21
CA PHE A 290 -13.75 14.53 -18.60
C PHE A 290 -13.08 15.78 -19.19
N LYS A 291 -13.79 16.53 -20.04
CA LYS A 291 -13.31 17.82 -20.56
C LYS A 291 -13.11 18.86 -19.45
N ARG A 292 -13.97 18.86 -18.42
CA ARG A 292 -13.89 19.79 -17.28
C ARG A 292 -12.70 19.47 -16.36
N LEU A 293 -12.48 18.19 -16.05
CA LEU A 293 -11.40 17.72 -15.17
C LEU A 293 -10.03 17.71 -15.85
N ALA A 294 -9.96 17.39 -17.15
CA ALA A 294 -8.73 17.53 -17.93
C ALA A 294 -8.24 18.99 -17.99
N LYS A 295 -9.18 19.96 -18.06
CA LYS A 295 -8.86 21.39 -18.01
C LYS A 295 -8.31 21.83 -16.63
N ALA A 296 -8.64 21.10 -15.57
CA ALA A 296 -8.16 21.35 -14.21
C ALA A 296 -6.84 20.63 -13.85
N LYS A 297 -6.25 19.85 -14.77
CA LYS A 297 -5.01 19.05 -14.58
C LYS A 297 -5.01 18.12 -13.34
N ASN A 298 -6.17 17.71 -12.84
CA ASN A 298 -6.30 16.88 -11.64
C ASN A 298 -6.42 15.39 -11.98
N PHE A 299 -5.34 14.80 -12.53
CA PHE A 299 -5.33 13.42 -13.05
C PHE A 299 -5.49 12.33 -11.98
N THR A 300 -5.12 12.61 -10.74
CA THR A 300 -5.24 11.68 -9.60
C THR A 300 -6.69 11.44 -9.19
N GLU A 301 -7.51 12.48 -9.22
CA GLU A 301 -8.94 12.40 -8.89
C GLU A 301 -9.72 11.70 -10.02
N LEU A 302 -9.30 11.92 -11.27
CA LEU A 302 -9.82 11.23 -12.45
C LEU A 302 -9.57 9.71 -12.37
N LYS A 303 -8.33 9.31 -12.05
CA LYS A 303 -7.93 7.90 -11.91
C LYS A 303 -8.69 7.19 -10.79
N LYS A 304 -8.76 7.82 -9.61
CA LYS A 304 -9.44 7.26 -8.43
C LYS A 304 -10.93 7.04 -8.66
N ARG A 305 -11.58 7.91 -9.44
CA ARG A 305 -13.02 7.78 -9.75
C ARG A 305 -13.28 6.75 -10.85
N TRP A 306 -12.41 6.69 -11.86
CA TRP A 306 -12.49 5.70 -12.93
C TRP A 306 -12.33 4.27 -12.40
N GLU A 307 -11.36 4.08 -11.49
CA GLU A 307 -11.14 2.81 -10.77
C GLU A 307 -12.28 2.46 -9.79
N SER A 308 -13.11 3.43 -9.38
CA SER A 308 -14.23 3.19 -8.45
C SER A 308 -15.56 2.81 -9.12
N THR A 309 -15.70 2.97 -10.45
CA THR A 309 -17.02 2.91 -11.12
C THR A 309 -17.26 1.72 -12.05
N CYS A 310 -16.24 0.90 -12.33
CA CYS A 310 -16.42 -0.38 -13.02
C CYS A 310 -15.46 -1.39 -12.43
N SER A 311 -15.98 -2.51 -11.94
CA SER A 311 -15.13 -3.64 -11.56
C SER A 311 -14.40 -4.12 -12.83
N MET A 312 -13.14 -4.52 -12.69
CA MET A 312 -12.35 -5.07 -13.81
C MET A 312 -13.08 -6.26 -14.48
N ASP A 313 -13.89 -6.99 -13.71
CA ASP A 313 -14.73 -8.09 -14.21
C ASP A 313 -15.89 -7.61 -15.10
N GLU A 314 -16.45 -6.44 -14.82
CA GLU A 314 -17.51 -5.82 -15.64
C GLU A 314 -16.95 -5.30 -16.97
N GLU A 315 -15.76 -4.69 -16.94
CA GLU A 315 -15.04 -4.23 -18.14
C GLU A 315 -14.60 -5.43 -19.01
N MET A 316 -14.11 -6.51 -18.39
CA MET A 316 -13.76 -7.75 -19.09
C MET A 316 -14.97 -8.45 -19.71
N ASN A 317 -16.13 -8.41 -19.05
CA ASN A 317 -17.38 -8.92 -19.62
C ASN A 317 -17.87 -8.05 -20.78
N ARG A 318 -17.72 -6.73 -20.69
CA ARG A 318 -18.03 -5.80 -21.78
C ARG A 318 -17.14 -6.06 -23.00
N LEU A 319 -15.83 -6.21 -22.81
CA LEU A 319 -14.88 -6.53 -23.88
C LEU A 319 -15.16 -7.89 -24.52
N LYS A 320 -15.58 -8.90 -23.75
CA LYS A 320 -16.02 -10.20 -24.28
C LYS A 320 -17.28 -10.09 -25.16
N VAL A 321 -18.23 -9.23 -24.80
CA VAL A 321 -19.44 -8.99 -25.62
C VAL A 321 -19.09 -8.27 -26.92
N VAL A 322 -18.27 -7.21 -26.86
CA VAL A 322 -17.81 -6.47 -28.06
C VAL A 322 -17.03 -7.38 -29.01
N LYS A 323 -16.15 -8.24 -28.47
CA LYS A 323 -15.39 -9.21 -29.27
C LYS A 323 -16.30 -10.28 -29.88
N LYS A 324 -17.38 -10.68 -29.18
CA LYS A 324 -18.39 -11.60 -29.70
C LYS A 324 -19.23 -10.96 -30.81
N GLU A 325 -19.62 -9.69 -30.68
CA GLU A 325 -20.34 -8.93 -31.71
C GLU A 325 -19.47 -8.67 -32.95
N GLN A 326 -18.18 -8.38 -32.76
CA GLN A 326 -17.22 -8.29 -33.86
C GLN A 326 -17.00 -9.64 -34.55
N SER A 327 -16.98 -10.76 -33.80
CA SER A 327 -16.87 -12.10 -34.38
C SER A 327 -18.15 -12.60 -35.09
N GLN A 328 -19.31 -12.01 -34.77
CA GLN A 328 -20.59 -12.32 -35.41
C GLN A 328 -20.82 -11.53 -36.70
N ARG A 329 -20.03 -10.49 -36.98
CA ARG A 329 -19.98 -9.86 -38.30
C ARG A 329 -19.13 -10.72 -39.24
N LYS A 330 -19.70 -11.82 -39.74
CA LYS A 330 -19.15 -12.49 -40.93
C LYS A 330 -19.36 -11.62 -42.18
N PRO A 331 -18.47 -11.70 -43.19
CA PRO A 331 -18.71 -11.09 -44.48
C PRO A 331 -19.93 -11.75 -45.13
N TRP A 332 -20.75 -10.91 -45.78
CA TRP A 332 -21.85 -11.24 -46.68
C TRP A 332 -21.84 -12.67 -47.25
N ASP A 333 -22.86 -13.46 -46.92
CA ASP A 333 -23.24 -14.65 -47.69
C ASP A 333 -24.74 -14.53 -48.02
N GLY A 334 -25.03 -14.51 -49.32
CA GLY A 334 -26.26 -13.97 -49.92
C GLY A 334 -27.41 -14.98 -49.98
N SER A 335 -28.15 -15.11 -48.89
CA SER A 335 -29.42 -15.83 -48.88
C SER A 335 -30.52 -14.95 -48.26
N ILE A 336 -31.51 -14.59 -49.09
CA ILE A 336 -32.62 -13.69 -48.75
C ILE A 336 -33.80 -14.54 -48.24
N PRO A 337 -34.21 -14.44 -46.96
CA PRO A 337 -35.29 -15.23 -46.37
C PRO A 337 -36.70 -14.98 -46.95
N ALA A 338 -36.85 -13.97 -47.81
CA ALA A 338 -38.13 -13.59 -48.40
C ALA A 338 -38.63 -14.58 -49.48
N VAL A 339 -37.75 -15.39 -50.06
CA VAL A 339 -38.10 -16.34 -51.15
C VAL A 339 -38.71 -17.63 -50.59
N GLU A 340 -38.27 -18.12 -49.43
CA GLU A 340 -38.80 -19.35 -48.82
C GLU A 340 -40.21 -19.16 -48.23
N HIS A 341 -40.53 -17.95 -47.75
CA HIS A 341 -41.86 -17.64 -47.22
C HIS A 341 -42.93 -17.48 -48.32
N ALA A 342 -42.51 -17.21 -49.57
CA ALA A 342 -43.41 -17.13 -50.72
C ALA A 342 -43.79 -18.51 -51.28
N LEU A 343 -42.90 -19.51 -51.15
CA LEU A 343 -43.14 -20.87 -51.63
C LEU A 343 -44.12 -21.67 -50.75
N ALA A 344 -44.19 -21.38 -49.44
CA ALA A 344 -45.11 -22.05 -48.52
C ALA A 344 -46.60 -21.63 -48.67
N LYS A 345 -46.91 -20.61 -49.47
CA LYS A 345 -48.28 -20.08 -49.66
C LYS A 345 -48.98 -20.54 -50.96
N ARG A 346 -48.34 -21.36 -51.80
CA ARG A 346 -48.96 -21.89 -53.04
C ARG A 346 -48.99 -23.42 -53.04
N ALA A 347 -50.05 -24.01 -52.50
CA ALA A 347 -50.70 -25.23 -53.03
C ALA A 347 -51.92 -25.62 -52.16
N PRO A 348 -52.99 -26.19 -52.76
CA PRO A 348 -54.35 -25.78 -52.45
C PRO A 348 -55.28 -26.88 -51.92
N LEU A 349 -56.34 -26.42 -51.24
CA LEU A 349 -57.76 -26.81 -51.34
C LEU A 349 -58.17 -28.29 -51.49
N GLY A 350 -59.07 -28.67 -50.59
CA GLY A 350 -60.03 -29.78 -50.72
C GLY A 350 -60.13 -30.54 -49.39
N HIS A 351 -61.26 -30.77 -48.75
CA HIS A 351 -62.67 -30.58 -49.09
C HIS A 351 -63.41 -30.56 -47.74
N ASN A 352 -64.32 -29.61 -47.56
CA ASN A 352 -65.34 -29.64 -46.50
C ASN A 352 -66.17 -30.92 -46.60
N LEU A 353 -66.56 -31.50 -45.45
CA LEU A 353 -67.95 -31.87 -45.20
C LEU A 353 -68.17 -32.08 -43.69
N ALA A 354 -69.18 -31.37 -43.20
CA ALA A 354 -69.70 -31.41 -41.84
C ALA A 354 -70.18 -32.81 -41.46
N LYS A 355 -70.18 -33.12 -40.16
CA LYS A 355 -71.42 -33.41 -39.41
C LYS A 355 -71.13 -33.73 -37.94
N ASN A 356 -71.97 -33.16 -37.10
CA ASN A 356 -72.17 -33.45 -35.69
C ASN A 356 -72.15 -34.95 -35.40
N SER A 357 -71.29 -35.38 -34.48
CA SER A 357 -71.55 -36.54 -33.63
C SER A 357 -70.83 -36.36 -32.29
N LYS A 358 -71.63 -36.27 -31.22
CA LYS A 358 -71.18 -36.54 -29.85
C LYS A 358 -70.77 -38.01 -29.81
N ALA A 359 -69.47 -38.30 -29.73
CA ALA A 359 -68.98 -39.67 -29.62
C ALA A 359 -67.85 -39.75 -28.57
N ILE A 360 -68.24 -40.28 -27.41
CA ILE A 360 -67.52 -41.20 -26.53
C ILE A 360 -65.99 -41.00 -26.48
N THR A 361 -65.58 -40.29 -25.44
CA THR A 361 -64.20 -40.12 -25.01
C THR A 361 -63.57 -41.44 -24.59
N GLY A 362 -62.72 -41.99 -25.44
CA GLY A 362 -61.76 -43.04 -25.11
C GLY A 362 -61.00 -43.49 -26.35
N PRO A 363 -59.67 -43.31 -26.45
CA PRO A 363 -58.92 -43.89 -27.55
C PRO A 363 -59.07 -45.41 -27.52
N SER A 364 -59.54 -45.99 -28.64
CA SER A 364 -59.63 -47.44 -28.82
C SER A 364 -58.32 -48.12 -28.38
N PRO A 365 -58.35 -49.28 -27.71
CA PRO A 365 -57.15 -50.03 -27.30
C PRO A 365 -56.16 -50.25 -28.45
N LEU A 366 -56.65 -50.38 -29.69
CA LEU A 366 -55.82 -50.47 -30.90
C LEU A 366 -55.05 -49.17 -31.22
N ALA A 367 -55.63 -48.01 -30.91
CA ALA A 367 -54.98 -46.71 -31.10
C ALA A 367 -53.90 -46.44 -30.03
N ILE A 368 -54.06 -47.00 -28.82
CA ILE A 368 -53.03 -46.95 -27.76
C ILE A 368 -51.85 -47.85 -28.16
N ALA A 369 -52.12 -49.09 -28.57
CA ALA A 369 -51.08 -50.02 -29.03
C ALA A 369 -50.31 -49.50 -30.27
N ALA A 370 -51.00 -48.81 -31.19
CA ALA A 370 -50.36 -48.18 -32.35
C ALA A 370 -49.46 -46.99 -31.95
N LYS A 371 -49.88 -46.18 -30.97
CA LYS A 371 -49.06 -45.09 -30.42
C LYS A 371 -47.84 -45.61 -29.68
N GLU A 372 -47.98 -46.68 -28.90
CA GLU A 372 -46.86 -47.32 -28.20
C GLU A 372 -45.85 -47.92 -29.18
N ARG A 373 -46.31 -48.60 -30.24
CA ARG A 373 -45.42 -49.09 -31.32
C ARG A 373 -44.73 -47.96 -32.07
N ALA A 374 -45.42 -46.84 -32.31
CA ALA A 374 -44.81 -45.66 -32.91
C ALA A 374 -43.76 -45.03 -31.99
N HIS A 375 -44.03 -44.93 -30.68
CA HIS A 375 -43.07 -44.42 -29.70
C HIS A 375 -41.84 -45.32 -29.55
N ALA A 376 -42.05 -46.64 -29.54
CA ALA A 376 -40.96 -47.61 -29.53
C ALA A 376 -40.08 -47.48 -30.77
N ARG A 377 -40.67 -47.33 -31.97
CA ARG A 377 -39.92 -47.09 -33.22
C ARG A 377 -39.20 -45.75 -33.24
N VAL A 378 -39.74 -44.70 -32.61
CA VAL A 378 -39.06 -43.40 -32.48
C VAL A 378 -37.89 -43.49 -31.51
N LEU A 379 -38.04 -44.18 -30.38
CA LEU A 379 -36.94 -44.43 -29.44
C LEU A 379 -35.85 -45.31 -30.07
N GLU A 380 -36.25 -46.32 -30.85
CA GLU A 380 -35.31 -47.17 -31.59
C GLU A 380 -34.57 -46.37 -32.68
N LYS A 381 -35.26 -45.46 -33.40
CA LYS A 381 -34.61 -44.52 -34.33
C LYS A 381 -33.71 -43.51 -33.63
N GLN A 382 -34.08 -43.01 -32.45
CA GLN A 382 -33.24 -42.10 -31.66
C GLN A 382 -32.00 -42.80 -31.11
N ASN A 383 -32.12 -44.07 -30.72
CA ASN A 383 -30.98 -44.88 -30.28
C ASN A 383 -30.11 -45.34 -31.45
N ARG A 384 -30.68 -45.62 -32.63
CA ARG A 384 -29.91 -45.87 -33.87
C ARG A 384 -29.18 -44.62 -34.39
N ASN A 385 -29.71 -43.42 -34.13
CA ASN A 385 -29.06 -42.15 -34.51
C ASN A 385 -28.01 -41.67 -33.51
N LYS A 386 -27.98 -42.19 -32.28
CA LYS A 386 -26.83 -42.05 -31.38
C LYS A 386 -25.77 -43.07 -31.79
N LYS A 387 -25.13 -42.84 -32.94
CA LYS A 387 -23.91 -43.60 -33.27
C LYS A 387 -22.96 -43.48 -32.07
N PRO A 388 -22.50 -44.58 -31.47
CA PRO A 388 -21.51 -44.51 -30.40
C PRO A 388 -20.34 -43.70 -30.95
N LEU A 389 -19.95 -42.63 -30.23
CA LEU A 389 -18.78 -41.83 -30.59
C LEU A 389 -17.64 -42.79 -30.87
N THR A 390 -17.10 -42.72 -32.09
CA THR A 390 -15.97 -43.55 -32.48
C THR A 390 -14.83 -43.29 -31.48
N SER A 391 -13.99 -44.30 -31.24
CA SER A 391 -12.83 -44.19 -30.34
C SER A 391 -12.01 -42.91 -30.61
N LEU A 392 -11.91 -42.53 -31.89
CA LEU A 392 -11.29 -41.28 -32.35
C LEU A 392 -12.00 -40.01 -31.83
N GLN A 393 -13.33 -39.96 -31.86
CA GLN A 393 -14.09 -38.79 -31.37
C GLN A 393 -14.02 -38.64 -29.85
N LYS A 394 -13.96 -39.76 -29.12
CA LYS A 394 -13.69 -39.74 -27.67
C LYS A 394 -12.29 -39.22 -27.38
N ALA A 395 -11.28 -39.72 -28.10
CA ALA A 395 -9.90 -39.24 -27.98
C ALA A 395 -9.78 -37.73 -28.29
N ILE A 396 -10.46 -37.22 -29.33
CA ILE A 396 -10.49 -35.79 -29.65
C ILE A 396 -11.13 -34.98 -28.51
N LEU A 397 -12.28 -35.40 -27.97
CA LEU A 397 -12.93 -34.73 -26.85
C LEU A 397 -12.08 -34.73 -25.57
N ASP A 398 -11.35 -35.82 -25.31
CA ASP A 398 -10.45 -35.91 -24.16
C ASP A 398 -9.20 -35.04 -24.36
N THR A 399 -8.66 -34.95 -25.58
CA THR A 399 -7.58 -33.98 -25.90
C THR A 399 -8.03 -32.52 -25.77
N GLU A 400 -9.27 -32.19 -26.14
CA GLU A 400 -9.82 -30.83 -25.96
C GLU A 400 -10.06 -30.47 -24.50
N LYS A 401 -10.53 -31.42 -23.69
CA LYS A 401 -10.69 -31.23 -22.24
C LYS A 401 -9.33 -31.05 -21.56
N ASN A 402 -8.36 -31.91 -21.89
CA ASN A 402 -6.99 -31.77 -21.41
C ASN A 402 -6.40 -30.43 -21.85
N SER A 403 -6.60 -30.01 -23.11
CA SER A 403 -6.17 -28.69 -23.61
C SER A 403 -6.78 -27.52 -22.83
N LYS A 404 -8.07 -27.60 -22.48
CA LYS A 404 -8.72 -26.57 -21.64
C LYS A 404 -8.15 -26.58 -20.22
N GLN A 405 -7.96 -27.75 -19.62
CA GLN A 405 -7.38 -27.87 -18.29
C GLN A 405 -5.94 -27.32 -18.25
N PHE A 406 -5.10 -27.67 -19.23
CA PHE A 406 -3.76 -27.09 -19.38
C PHE A 406 -3.80 -25.56 -19.55
N LYS A 407 -4.78 -25.01 -20.27
CA LYS A 407 -4.95 -23.55 -20.39
C LYS A 407 -5.35 -22.89 -19.06
N PHE A 408 -6.20 -23.52 -18.27
CA PHE A 408 -6.57 -23.03 -16.94
C PHE A 408 -5.37 -23.09 -15.98
N GLU A 409 -4.65 -24.21 -15.93
CA GLU A 409 -3.44 -24.36 -15.10
C GLU A 409 -2.33 -23.38 -15.51
N ALA A 410 -2.14 -23.15 -16.82
CA ALA A 410 -1.20 -22.15 -17.32
C ALA A 410 -1.62 -20.73 -16.94
N ALA A 411 -2.91 -20.39 -17.02
CA ALA A 411 -3.44 -19.09 -16.63
C ALA A 411 -3.31 -18.85 -15.11
N GLU A 412 -3.58 -19.86 -14.29
CA GLU A 412 -3.39 -19.81 -12.84
C GLU A 412 -1.92 -19.61 -12.46
N LYS A 413 -1.01 -20.37 -13.10
CA LYS A 413 0.44 -20.17 -12.92
C LYS A 413 0.88 -18.78 -13.34
N GLN A 414 0.36 -18.24 -14.44
CA GLN A 414 0.66 -16.87 -14.88
C GLN A 414 0.19 -15.82 -13.87
N GLU A 415 -1.01 -15.99 -13.29
CA GLU A 415 -1.52 -15.07 -12.27
C GLU A 415 -0.69 -15.11 -10.99
N ILE A 416 -0.31 -16.31 -10.52
CA ILE A 416 0.60 -16.48 -9.36
C ILE A 416 1.94 -15.78 -9.62
N LEU A 417 2.52 -15.96 -10.81
CA LEU A 417 3.78 -15.34 -11.20
C LEU A 417 3.66 -13.81 -11.26
N LYS A 418 2.53 -13.29 -11.74
CA LYS A 418 2.26 -11.85 -11.78
C LYS A 418 2.16 -11.26 -10.37
N VAL A 419 1.41 -11.90 -9.48
CA VAL A 419 1.30 -11.47 -8.07
C VAL A 419 2.67 -11.51 -7.37
N ALA A 420 3.46 -12.55 -7.62
CA ALA A 420 4.83 -12.65 -7.10
C ALA A 420 5.73 -11.52 -7.63
N LEU A 421 5.63 -11.19 -8.92
CA LEU A 421 6.36 -10.09 -9.54
C LEU A 421 5.97 -8.74 -8.95
N ASP A 422 4.68 -8.45 -8.81
CA ASP A 422 4.18 -7.19 -8.23
C ASP A 422 4.64 -7.03 -6.77
N ARG A 423 4.64 -8.13 -6.01
CA ARG A 423 5.16 -8.15 -4.63
C ARG A 423 6.67 -7.90 -4.59
N ALA A 424 7.43 -8.53 -5.48
CA ALA A 424 8.88 -8.33 -5.56
C ALA A 424 9.23 -6.90 -5.98
N GLN A 425 8.53 -6.33 -6.97
CA GLN A 425 8.67 -4.93 -7.37
C GLN A 425 8.39 -3.97 -6.21
N SER A 426 7.29 -4.17 -5.49
CA SER A 426 6.93 -3.36 -4.31
C SER A 426 7.99 -3.47 -3.20
N SER A 427 8.56 -4.66 -3.01
CA SER A 427 9.66 -4.91 -2.07
C SER A 427 10.91 -4.12 -2.46
N VAL A 428 11.32 -4.14 -3.74
CA VAL A 428 12.47 -3.37 -4.22
C VAL A 428 12.27 -1.88 -3.99
N VAL A 429 11.12 -1.33 -4.40
CA VAL A 429 10.82 0.11 -4.21
C VAL A 429 10.88 0.51 -2.74
N THR A 430 10.29 -0.31 -1.86
CA THR A 430 10.32 -0.08 -0.41
C THR A 430 11.76 -0.06 0.11
N LYS A 431 12.60 -1.02 -0.31
CA LYS A 431 14.00 -1.10 0.09
C LYS A 431 14.87 0.03 -0.46
N ILE A 432 14.57 0.52 -1.67
CA ILE A 432 15.24 1.71 -2.22
C ILE A 432 14.91 2.93 -1.37
N MET A 433 13.63 3.14 -1.02
CA MET A 433 13.22 4.25 -0.16
C MET A 433 13.88 4.16 1.23
N GLU A 434 13.88 2.98 1.86
CA GLU A 434 14.56 2.76 3.13
C GLU A 434 16.06 3.06 3.05
N TYR A 435 16.73 2.63 1.97
CA TYR A 435 18.14 2.92 1.73
C TYR A 435 18.39 4.42 1.59
N GLU A 436 17.65 5.12 0.72
CA GLU A 436 17.81 6.55 0.50
C GLU A 436 17.51 7.39 1.76
N ASP A 437 16.47 7.04 2.51
CA ASP A 437 16.15 7.65 3.81
C ASP A 437 17.29 7.44 4.81
N TYR A 438 17.90 6.24 4.82
CA TYR A 438 19.02 5.94 5.69
C TYR A 438 20.28 6.70 5.30
N ILE A 439 20.61 6.79 4.01
CA ILE A 439 21.73 7.62 3.51
C ILE A 439 21.52 9.09 3.89
N ARG A 440 20.30 9.62 3.75
CA ARG A 440 19.97 10.98 4.22
C ARG A 440 20.17 11.14 5.73
N SER A 441 19.83 10.12 6.51
CA SER A 441 20.05 10.10 7.96
C SER A 441 21.53 10.06 8.32
N ILE A 442 22.35 9.31 7.58
CA ILE A 442 23.81 9.28 7.71
C ILE A 442 24.40 10.66 7.42
N LYS A 443 23.97 11.36 6.37
CA LYS A 443 24.44 12.72 6.05
C LYS A 443 24.17 13.71 7.18
N ARG A 444 22.95 13.69 7.75
CA ARG A 444 22.61 14.54 8.91
C ARG A 444 23.43 14.16 10.14
N ALA A 445 23.64 12.87 10.39
CA ALA A 445 24.48 12.41 11.49
C ALA A 445 25.93 12.87 11.32
N LEU A 446 26.47 12.81 10.10
CA LEU A 446 27.80 13.32 9.78
C LEU A 446 27.93 14.81 10.07
N GLU A 447 27.00 15.65 9.58
CA GLU A 447 27.01 17.09 9.82
C GLU A 447 26.99 17.41 11.33
N SER A 448 26.14 16.71 12.08
CA SER A 448 26.04 16.84 13.54
C SER A 448 27.33 16.37 14.27
N SER A 449 27.91 15.26 13.82
CA SER A 449 29.16 14.72 14.36
C SER A 449 30.34 15.65 14.11
N VAL A 450 30.47 16.22 12.91
CA VAL A 450 31.52 17.21 12.58
C VAL A 450 31.36 18.47 13.42
N ALA A 451 30.13 18.99 13.57
CA ALA A 451 29.88 20.14 14.43
C ALA A 451 30.27 19.87 15.89
N SER A 452 29.97 18.67 16.39
CA SER A 452 30.34 18.22 17.74
C SER A 452 31.85 18.04 17.89
N TYR A 453 32.51 17.45 16.90
CA TYR A 453 33.97 17.26 16.85
C TYR A 453 34.70 18.60 16.93
N ARG A 454 34.28 19.59 16.13
CA ARG A 454 34.88 20.94 16.11
C ARG A 454 34.66 21.70 17.42
N LYS A 455 33.51 21.52 18.08
CA LYS A 455 33.22 22.13 19.39
C LYS A 455 33.96 21.46 20.55
N ALA A 456 34.31 20.19 20.41
CA ALA A 456 34.96 19.43 21.48
C ALA A 456 36.39 19.93 21.76
N ARG A 457 36.60 20.40 22.99
CA ARG A 457 37.91 20.84 23.49
C ARG A 457 38.79 19.68 23.95
N VAL A 458 38.16 18.60 24.44
CA VAL A 458 38.85 17.44 25.01
C VAL A 458 38.89 16.30 24.00
N VAL A 459 39.99 15.54 23.99
CA VAL A 459 40.19 14.37 23.11
C VAL A 459 39.05 13.35 23.27
N ALA A 460 38.61 13.08 24.50
CA ALA A 460 37.48 12.17 24.76
C ALA A 460 36.18 12.63 24.07
N GLY A 461 35.88 13.93 24.09
CA GLY A 461 34.71 14.49 23.39
C GLY A 461 34.82 14.37 21.87
N ARG A 462 36.05 14.52 21.33
CA ARG A 462 36.32 14.26 19.91
C ARG A 462 36.14 12.79 19.57
N GLN A 463 36.58 11.88 20.42
CA GLN A 463 36.41 10.44 20.24
C GLN A 463 34.91 10.08 20.15
N GLN A 464 34.10 10.60 21.07
CA GLN A 464 32.67 10.31 21.16
C GLN A 464 31.83 10.98 20.06
N SER A 465 32.33 12.04 19.42
CA SER A 465 31.57 12.81 18.44
C SER A 465 31.10 12.01 17.23
N PHE A 466 31.85 10.96 16.86
CA PHE A 466 31.52 10.07 15.73
C PHE A 466 30.88 8.74 16.13
N ASP A 467 30.72 8.44 17.42
CA ASP A 467 30.21 7.16 17.91
C ASP A 467 28.87 6.75 17.26
N ARG A 468 27.92 7.69 17.20
CA ARG A 468 26.60 7.48 16.58
C ARG A 468 26.72 7.18 15.09
N LEU A 469 27.53 7.96 14.37
CA LEU A 469 27.74 7.79 12.95
C LEU A 469 28.39 6.43 12.66
N THR A 470 29.43 6.07 13.41
CA THR A 470 30.12 4.78 13.33
C THR A 470 29.17 3.61 13.58
N ALA A 471 28.24 3.76 14.54
CA ALA A 471 27.19 2.76 14.77
C ALA A 471 26.24 2.62 13.57
N MET A 472 25.85 3.73 12.93
CA MET A 472 25.00 3.72 11.73
C MET A 472 25.71 3.14 10.50
N LEU A 473 27.03 3.34 10.38
CA LEU A 473 27.84 2.80 9.29
C LEU A 473 28.16 1.30 9.46
N GLY A 474 27.92 0.72 10.64
CA GLY A 474 28.28 -0.66 10.94
C GLY A 474 27.15 -1.68 10.73
N VAL A 475 27.31 -2.82 11.41
CA VAL A 475 26.32 -3.90 11.56
C VAL A 475 25.11 -3.45 12.40
N PRO A 476 23.97 -4.15 12.28
CA PRO A 476 22.81 -3.91 13.13
C PRO A 476 23.17 -3.98 14.62
N ARG A 477 22.68 -3.01 15.40
CA ARG A 477 22.83 -2.96 16.85
C ARG A 477 21.47 -2.93 17.52
N GLN A 478 21.29 -3.83 18.49
CA GLN A 478 20.12 -3.84 19.34
C GLN A 478 20.14 -2.67 20.32
N ALA A 479 18.95 -2.18 20.69
CA ALA A 479 18.81 -1.16 21.70
C ALA A 479 19.32 -1.69 23.05
N THR A 480 20.19 -0.91 23.69
CA THR A 480 20.69 -1.21 25.04
C THR A 480 19.81 -0.49 26.05
N MET A 481 19.09 -1.25 26.88
CA MET A 481 18.22 -0.67 27.91
C MET A 481 19.02 0.20 28.89
N GLY A 482 18.43 1.31 29.34
CA GLY A 482 19.04 2.24 30.30
C GLY A 482 19.83 3.40 29.68
N TYR A 483 20.05 3.41 28.37
CA TYR A 483 20.65 4.54 27.67
C TYR A 483 19.59 5.45 27.06
N GLN A 484 19.74 6.76 27.24
CA GLN A 484 18.87 7.78 26.62
C GLN A 484 19.41 8.31 25.28
N ASP A 485 20.64 7.94 24.92
CA ASP A 485 21.29 8.36 23.68
C ASP A 485 21.03 7.37 22.53
N TRP A 486 21.84 7.43 21.47
CA TRP A 486 21.73 6.54 20.32
C TRP A 486 21.89 5.05 20.69
N ARG A 487 22.53 4.72 21.82
CA ARG A 487 22.71 3.33 22.29
C ARG A 487 21.39 2.73 22.78
N GLY A 488 20.46 3.57 23.22
CA GLY A 488 19.10 3.16 23.59
C GLY A 488 18.17 2.92 22.40
N GLN A 489 18.64 3.14 21.18
CA GLN A 489 17.85 3.01 19.96
C GLN A 489 18.31 1.79 19.14
N TYR A 490 17.36 1.15 18.46
CA TYR A 490 17.70 0.12 17.47
C TYR A 490 18.31 0.77 16.23
N ILE A 491 19.54 0.39 15.89
CA ILE A 491 20.24 0.89 14.71
C ILE A 491 20.36 -0.25 13.70
N LYS A 492 19.68 -0.13 12.56
CA LYS A 492 19.72 -1.14 11.48
C LYS A 492 21.12 -1.35 10.91
N GLY A 493 21.93 -0.29 10.80
CA GLY A 493 23.25 -0.34 10.18
C GLY A 493 23.19 -0.33 8.64
N VAL A 494 24.08 0.42 8.00
CA VAL A 494 24.09 0.57 6.53
C VAL A 494 24.37 -0.76 5.82
N VAL A 495 25.13 -1.65 6.47
CA VAL A 495 25.47 -2.98 5.93
C VAL A 495 24.21 -3.79 5.66
N LEU A 496 23.32 -3.93 6.65
CA LEU A 496 22.11 -4.72 6.51
C LEU A 496 21.15 -4.09 5.49
N ILE A 497 20.98 -2.76 5.55
CA ILE A 497 20.07 -2.06 4.63
C ILE A 497 20.53 -2.23 3.18
N THR A 498 21.84 -2.15 2.92
CA THR A 498 22.41 -2.34 1.59
C THR A 498 22.24 -3.79 1.11
N VAL A 499 22.50 -4.76 1.98
CA VAL A 499 22.28 -6.19 1.67
C VAL A 499 20.81 -6.48 1.35
N GLU A 500 19.87 -5.98 2.16
CA GLU A 500 18.43 -6.19 1.94
C GLU A 500 17.93 -5.58 0.63
N LEU A 501 18.49 -4.43 0.22
CA LEU A 501 18.19 -3.83 -1.08
C LEU A 501 18.67 -4.72 -2.23
N ILE A 502 19.91 -5.21 -2.17
CA ILE A 502 20.49 -6.04 -3.23
C ILE A 502 19.75 -7.38 -3.34
N GLU A 503 19.41 -8.00 -2.20
CA GLU A 503 18.60 -9.21 -2.16
C GLU A 503 17.20 -8.99 -2.73
N ALA A 504 16.55 -7.87 -2.42
CA ALA A 504 15.25 -7.53 -3.00
C ALA A 504 15.33 -7.42 -4.54
N VAL A 505 16.39 -6.81 -5.08
CA VAL A 505 16.63 -6.74 -6.53
C VAL A 505 16.87 -8.15 -7.10
N GLY A 506 17.60 -9.01 -6.39
CA GLY A 506 17.77 -10.42 -6.75
C GLY A 506 16.42 -11.15 -6.86
N ILE A 507 15.58 -11.08 -5.82
CA ILE A 507 14.25 -11.71 -5.81
C ILE A 507 13.38 -11.19 -6.96
N TRP A 508 13.43 -9.88 -7.23
CA TRP A 508 12.72 -9.29 -8.36
C TRP A 508 13.21 -9.80 -9.71
N ARG A 509 14.53 -9.99 -9.90
CA ARG A 509 15.09 -10.58 -11.12
C ARG A 509 14.57 -11.99 -11.32
N GLU A 510 14.59 -12.81 -10.27
CA GLU A 510 14.06 -14.18 -10.33
C GLU A 510 12.57 -14.20 -10.70
N ALA A 511 11.76 -13.36 -10.06
CA ALA A 511 10.33 -13.25 -10.35
C ALA A 511 10.09 -12.79 -11.80
N THR A 512 10.92 -11.87 -12.31
CA THR A 512 10.84 -11.38 -13.69
C THR A 512 11.20 -12.48 -14.69
N LEU A 513 12.27 -13.25 -14.45
CA LEU A 513 12.66 -14.37 -15.29
C LEU A 513 11.62 -15.49 -15.26
N ALA A 514 11.03 -15.77 -14.09
CA ALA A 514 9.93 -16.72 -13.95
C ALA A 514 8.70 -16.29 -14.75
N ALA A 515 8.30 -15.02 -14.66
CA ALA A 515 7.20 -14.47 -15.44
C ALA A 515 7.46 -14.51 -16.96
N GLN A 516 8.72 -14.42 -17.39
CA GLN A 516 9.13 -14.57 -18.79
C GLN A 516 9.23 -16.03 -19.26
N GLY A 517 9.06 -17.01 -18.36
CA GLY A 517 9.29 -18.43 -18.67
C GLY A 517 10.77 -18.75 -18.96
N LYS A 518 11.69 -17.89 -18.51
CA LYS A 518 13.15 -18.02 -18.69
C LYS A 518 13.87 -18.37 -17.40
N LEU A 519 13.14 -18.82 -16.37
CA LEU A 519 13.77 -19.27 -15.14
C LEU A 519 14.61 -20.52 -15.44
N GLY A 520 15.93 -20.35 -15.48
CA GLY A 520 16.86 -21.45 -15.67
C GLY A 520 16.77 -22.46 -14.54
N ALA A 521 17.42 -23.61 -14.73
CA ALA A 521 17.62 -24.56 -13.65
C ALA A 521 18.36 -23.89 -12.49
N ARG A 522 17.99 -24.21 -11.25
CA ARG A 522 18.77 -23.86 -10.07
C ARG A 522 19.82 -24.94 -9.85
N ASN A 523 21.02 -24.54 -9.42
CA ASN A 523 22.00 -25.47 -8.90
C ASN A 523 21.57 -25.98 -7.52
N GLU A 524 22.35 -26.93 -6.99
CA GLU A 524 22.18 -27.50 -5.66
C GLU A 524 22.22 -26.46 -4.51
N PHE A 525 22.80 -25.28 -4.74
CA PHE A 525 22.85 -24.17 -3.79
C PHE A 525 21.67 -23.19 -3.94
N GLY A 526 20.73 -23.47 -4.85
CA GLY A 526 19.59 -22.59 -5.15
C GLY A 526 19.95 -21.37 -5.99
N GLU A 527 21.22 -21.21 -6.39
CA GLU A 527 21.65 -20.21 -7.35
C GLU A 527 21.25 -20.64 -8.75
N LEU A 528 21.03 -19.68 -9.61
CA LEU A 528 20.31 -19.87 -10.84
C LEU A 528 21.43 -20.01 -11.92
N LEU A 529 21.44 -21.09 -12.72
CA LEU A 529 22.64 -21.60 -13.42
C LEU A 529 23.00 -20.88 -14.73
N ASP A 530 22.07 -20.15 -15.36
CA ASP A 530 22.29 -19.53 -16.68
C ASP A 530 21.16 -18.54 -17.03
N HIS A 531 21.41 -17.22 -16.96
CA HIS A 531 20.37 -16.21 -17.26
C HIS A 531 20.79 -15.14 -18.26
N GLY A 532 21.77 -15.40 -19.13
CA GLY A 532 22.26 -14.34 -20.01
C GLY A 532 22.56 -13.04 -19.24
N THR A 533 22.38 -11.89 -19.87
CA THR A 533 22.60 -10.60 -19.22
C THR A 533 21.49 -10.35 -18.17
N PRO A 534 21.83 -10.16 -16.88
CA PRO A 534 20.87 -9.88 -15.83
C PRO A 534 20.10 -8.60 -16.14
N ILE A 535 18.80 -8.62 -15.86
CA ILE A 535 17.90 -7.51 -16.15
C ILE A 535 18.21 -6.36 -15.16
N PRO A 536 18.60 -5.15 -15.63
CA PRO A 536 18.90 -4.04 -14.75
C PRO A 536 17.62 -3.49 -14.12
N PHE A 537 17.63 -3.25 -12.81
CA PHE A 537 16.55 -2.50 -12.15
C PHE A 537 16.87 -1.01 -12.22
N THR A 538 16.10 -0.27 -13.02
CA THR A 538 16.33 1.16 -13.23
C THR A 538 15.57 1.99 -12.19
N TRP A 539 16.29 2.89 -11.52
CA TRP A 539 15.76 3.86 -10.56
C TRP A 539 16.35 5.24 -10.88
N ASN A 540 15.49 6.23 -11.07
CA ASN A 540 15.88 7.58 -11.54
C ASN A 540 16.73 7.54 -12.83
N GLY A 541 16.40 6.63 -13.75
CA GLY A 541 17.08 6.49 -15.05
C GLY A 541 18.46 5.82 -14.98
N LYS A 542 18.87 5.29 -13.82
CA LYS A 542 20.15 4.61 -13.63
C LYS A 542 19.93 3.24 -13.00
N ASN A 543 20.83 2.29 -13.26
CA ASN A 543 20.81 1.00 -12.57
C ASN A 543 21.09 1.23 -11.07
N ILE A 544 20.19 0.79 -10.20
CA ILE A 544 20.34 1.03 -8.75
C ILE A 544 21.58 0.31 -8.20
N LEU A 545 21.91 -0.89 -8.69
CA LEU A 545 23.05 -1.66 -8.20
C LEU A 545 24.39 -0.97 -8.49
N LEU A 546 24.49 -0.26 -9.63
CA LEU A 546 25.69 0.50 -9.99
C LEU A 546 25.84 1.81 -9.19
N GLN A 547 24.78 2.29 -8.54
CA GLN A 547 24.85 3.48 -7.69
C GLN A 547 25.37 3.16 -6.29
N ILE A 548 25.10 1.96 -5.79
CA ILE A 548 25.40 1.52 -4.43
C ILE A 548 26.89 1.69 -4.07
N PRO A 549 27.87 1.24 -4.91
CA PRO A 549 29.30 1.37 -4.58
C PRO A 549 29.70 2.80 -4.23
N THR A 550 29.21 3.78 -5.00
CA THR A 550 29.54 5.20 -4.83
C THR A 550 28.62 5.94 -3.85
N GLY A 551 27.59 5.26 -3.31
CA GLY A 551 26.55 5.89 -2.49
C GLY A 551 27.07 6.53 -1.20
N LEU A 552 28.19 6.02 -0.68
CA LEU A 552 28.86 6.50 0.53
C LEU A 552 30.14 7.31 0.28
N ASP A 553 30.51 7.58 -0.98
CA ASP A 553 31.73 8.32 -1.34
C ASP A 553 31.74 9.76 -0.80
N PHE A 554 30.59 10.33 -0.42
CA PHE A 554 30.56 11.65 0.22
C PHE A 554 31.24 11.67 1.59
N LEU A 555 31.42 10.52 2.25
CA LEU A 555 32.13 10.41 3.52
C LEU A 555 33.63 10.73 3.38
N SER A 556 34.24 10.37 2.24
CA SER A 556 35.66 10.64 1.99
C SER A 556 35.97 12.13 1.85
N LYS A 557 34.96 12.96 1.57
CA LYS A 557 35.08 14.42 1.46
C LYS A 557 35.15 15.13 2.82
N CYS A 558 34.98 14.41 3.92
CA CYS A 558 35.04 14.97 5.27
C CYS A 558 36.40 14.65 5.91
N ASP A 559 37.30 15.64 5.90
CA ASP A 559 38.66 15.50 6.42
C ASP A 559 38.69 15.08 7.90
N GLU A 560 37.77 15.60 8.72
CA GLU A 560 37.69 15.24 10.14
C GLU A 560 37.34 13.76 10.35
N LEU A 561 36.45 13.24 9.51
CA LEU A 561 36.04 11.84 9.54
C LEU A 561 37.20 10.94 9.09
N VAL A 562 37.84 11.29 7.96
CA VAL A 562 38.99 10.54 7.41
C VAL A 562 40.12 10.51 8.43
N LYS A 563 40.46 11.66 9.02
CA LYS A 563 41.48 11.75 10.07
C LYS A 563 41.10 10.94 11.32
N TRP A 564 39.81 10.84 11.66
CA TRP A 564 39.34 10.09 12.82
C TRP A 564 39.40 8.58 12.61
N PHE A 565 38.96 8.07 11.45
CA PHE A 565 39.06 6.64 11.13
C PHE A 565 40.50 6.21 10.87
N GLY A 566 41.36 7.14 10.45
CA GLY A 566 42.74 6.90 10.06
C GLY A 566 42.88 6.72 8.56
N ASN A 567 44.09 6.94 8.04
CA ASN A 567 44.38 6.84 6.60
C ASN A 567 44.25 5.41 6.05
N ASP A 568 44.27 4.41 6.93
CA ASP A 568 44.19 2.99 6.56
C ASP A 568 42.75 2.55 6.21
N PHE A 569 41.73 3.36 6.54
CA PHE A 569 40.33 3.03 6.26
C PHE A 569 39.84 3.73 4.98
N THR A 570 39.56 2.96 3.94
CA THR A 570 39.11 3.50 2.64
C THR A 570 37.58 3.62 2.59
N PHE A 571 37.10 4.86 2.38
CA PHE A 571 35.68 5.15 2.16
C PHE A 571 35.23 4.98 0.71
N HIS A 572 36.17 5.04 -0.23
CA HIS A 572 35.85 4.99 -1.65
C HIS A 572 35.34 3.60 -2.03
N ARG A 573 34.21 3.56 -2.74
CA ARG A 573 33.61 2.30 -3.23
C ARG A 573 33.47 1.23 -2.14
N ASN A 574 33.11 1.65 -0.94
CA ASN A 574 32.97 0.79 0.23
C ASN A 574 31.52 0.77 0.76
N PRO A 575 30.55 0.19 0.02
CA PRO A 575 29.13 0.25 0.38
C PRO A 575 28.81 -0.49 1.69
N PHE A 576 29.67 -1.40 2.13
CA PHE A 576 29.51 -2.17 3.37
C PHE A 576 30.39 -1.68 4.51
N MET A 577 31.15 -0.59 4.32
CA MET A 577 31.98 0.05 5.34
C MET A 577 32.92 -0.94 6.07
N LEU A 578 33.52 -1.84 5.30
CA LEU A 578 34.44 -2.87 5.78
C LEU A 578 35.89 -2.43 5.70
N ALA A 579 36.77 -3.12 6.43
CA ALA A 579 38.22 -2.80 6.39
C ALA A 579 38.81 -2.89 4.98
N VAL A 580 38.42 -3.91 4.21
CA VAL A 580 38.80 -4.09 2.81
C VAL A 580 37.64 -3.61 1.92
N PRO A 581 37.84 -2.59 1.06
CA PRO A 581 36.80 -2.05 0.18
C PRO A 581 36.43 -3.05 -0.93
N LEU A 582 35.35 -2.78 -1.66
CA LEU A 582 34.79 -3.69 -2.66
C LEU A 582 35.82 -4.12 -3.72
N ASP A 583 36.64 -3.17 -4.19
CA ASP A 583 37.59 -3.38 -5.29
C ASP A 583 38.79 -4.24 -4.87
N ASP A 584 39.14 -4.23 -3.57
CA ASP A 584 40.24 -5.00 -2.99
C ASP A 584 39.76 -6.31 -2.34
N ARG A 585 38.49 -6.69 -2.52
CA ARG A 585 37.97 -7.94 -1.95
C ARG A 585 38.64 -9.14 -2.64
N PRO A 586 39.08 -10.15 -1.85
CA PRO A 586 39.60 -11.37 -2.45
C PRO A 586 38.47 -12.11 -3.15
N VAL A 587 38.75 -12.57 -4.38
CA VAL A 587 37.90 -13.50 -5.11
C VAL A 587 37.77 -14.78 -4.28
N THR A 588 36.59 -15.42 -4.32
CA THR A 588 36.42 -16.72 -3.64
C THR A 588 37.43 -17.71 -4.22
N PRO A 589 38.31 -18.34 -3.41
CA PRO A 589 39.31 -19.25 -3.92
C PRO A 589 38.68 -20.34 -4.79
N ILE A 590 39.19 -20.48 -6.01
CA ILE A 590 38.72 -21.49 -6.96
C ILE A 590 39.10 -22.88 -6.43
N LYS A 591 38.24 -23.88 -6.63
CA LYS A 591 38.62 -25.27 -6.37
C LYS A 591 39.79 -25.66 -7.28
N ALA A 592 40.87 -26.16 -6.68
CA ALA A 592 42.06 -26.60 -7.43
C ALA A 592 41.80 -27.82 -8.34
N THR A 593 40.67 -28.50 -8.16
CA THR A 593 40.22 -29.64 -8.94
C THR A 593 39.21 -29.23 -10.01
N ARG A 594 39.30 -29.85 -11.19
CA ARG A 594 38.22 -29.84 -12.19
C ARG A 594 37.76 -31.28 -12.42
N THR A 595 36.46 -31.45 -12.59
CA THR A 595 35.88 -32.70 -13.06
C THR A 595 36.25 -32.87 -14.54
N VAL A 596 37.02 -33.91 -14.84
CA VAL A 596 37.42 -34.26 -16.21
C VAL A 596 36.89 -35.66 -16.49
N THR A 597 36.19 -35.85 -17.60
CA THR A 597 35.72 -37.16 -18.02
C THR A 597 36.89 -37.92 -18.66
N ILE A 598 37.35 -38.98 -18.01
CA ILE A 598 38.38 -39.90 -18.53
C ILE A 598 37.68 -41.26 -18.72
N ASP A 599 37.64 -41.76 -19.96
CA ASP A 599 36.98 -43.03 -20.31
C ASP A 599 35.51 -43.13 -19.89
N GLY A 600 34.78 -42.01 -19.95
CA GLY A 600 33.36 -41.94 -19.55
C GLY A 600 33.12 -41.86 -18.04
N ILE A 601 34.18 -41.87 -17.23
CA ILE A 601 34.10 -41.68 -15.78
C ILE A 601 34.50 -40.25 -15.45
N GLU A 602 33.66 -39.53 -14.73
CA GLU A 602 33.97 -38.20 -14.21
C GLU A 602 34.96 -38.32 -13.04
N VAL A 603 36.21 -37.89 -13.26
CA VAL A 603 37.27 -37.92 -12.25
C VAL A 603 37.68 -36.48 -11.94
N GLU A 604 37.70 -36.11 -10.65
CA GLU A 604 38.27 -34.84 -10.23
C GLU A 604 39.80 -34.89 -10.37
N LYS A 605 40.35 -34.11 -11.30
CA LYS A 605 41.80 -33.99 -11.51
C LYS A 605 42.25 -32.60 -11.08
N ALA A 606 43.27 -32.56 -10.22
CA ALA A 606 43.93 -31.30 -9.88
C ALA A 606 44.73 -30.79 -11.08
N ILE A 607 44.49 -29.54 -11.48
CA ILE A 607 45.18 -28.91 -12.61
C ILE A 607 46.28 -28.01 -12.03
N PRO A 608 47.57 -28.19 -12.37
CA PRO A 608 48.66 -27.42 -11.78
C PRO A 608 48.51 -25.89 -11.91
N SER A 609 47.95 -25.42 -13.03
CA SER A 609 47.69 -23.99 -13.22
C SER A 609 46.63 -23.44 -12.25
N LEU A 610 45.57 -24.21 -11.98
CA LEU A 610 44.53 -23.84 -11.03
C LEU A 610 44.99 -24.01 -9.59
N GLN A 611 45.89 -24.95 -9.30
CA GLN A 611 46.50 -25.09 -7.99
C GLN A 611 47.26 -23.82 -7.59
N LYS A 612 48.10 -23.32 -8.50
CA LYS A 612 48.85 -22.07 -8.26
C LYS A 612 47.90 -20.88 -8.08
N GLU A 613 46.91 -20.72 -8.95
CA GLU A 613 45.94 -19.63 -8.85
C GLU A 613 45.10 -19.72 -7.56
N ALA A 614 44.67 -20.92 -7.17
CA ALA A 614 43.95 -21.14 -5.91
C ALA A 614 44.82 -20.85 -4.68
N GLU A 615 46.12 -21.17 -4.72
CA GLU A 615 47.07 -20.85 -3.67
C GLU A 615 47.32 -19.35 -3.56
N ASP A 616 47.53 -18.66 -4.69
CA ASP A 616 47.66 -17.20 -4.74
C ASP A 616 46.39 -16.51 -4.19
N GLN A 617 45.20 -16.99 -4.57
CA GLN A 617 43.92 -16.52 -4.03
C GLN A 617 43.76 -16.81 -2.55
N ARG A 618 44.23 -17.96 -2.07
CA ARG A 618 44.21 -18.32 -0.63
C ARG A 618 45.12 -17.40 0.18
N LEU A 619 46.35 -17.18 -0.28
CA LEU A 619 47.30 -16.27 0.38
C LEU A 619 46.77 -14.84 0.43
N TYR A 620 46.16 -14.37 -0.66
CA TYR A 620 45.51 -13.07 -0.69
C TYR A 620 44.29 -13.00 0.25
N PHE A 621 43.50 -14.06 0.32
CA PHE A 621 42.39 -14.17 1.26
C PHE A 621 42.88 -14.12 2.71
N GLU A 622 43.94 -14.85 3.07
CA GLU A 622 44.58 -14.82 4.39
C GLU A 622 45.12 -13.40 4.70
N HIS A 623 45.70 -12.71 3.72
CA HIS A 623 46.12 -11.32 3.87
C HIS A 623 44.94 -10.39 4.19
N CYS A 624 43.82 -10.51 3.48
CA CYS A 624 42.61 -9.74 3.76
C CYS A 624 42.00 -10.08 5.14
N GLU A 625 42.02 -11.36 5.55
CA GLU A 625 41.62 -11.77 6.90
C GLU A 625 42.50 -11.15 7.97
N LYS A 626 43.80 -11.04 7.71
CA LYS A 626 44.72 -10.32 8.59
C LYS A 626 44.37 -8.84 8.66
N ILE A 627 44.06 -8.17 7.55
CA ILE A 627 43.58 -6.76 7.57
C ILE A 627 42.29 -6.65 8.41
N TYR A 628 41.36 -7.60 8.28
CA TYR A 628 40.18 -7.64 9.14
C TYR A 628 40.53 -7.83 10.61
N ALA A 629 41.51 -8.67 10.93
CA ALA A 629 41.98 -8.95 12.28
C ALA A 629 42.77 -7.78 12.90
N ASP A 630 43.48 -7.01 12.08
CA ASP A 630 44.29 -5.86 12.51
C ASP A 630 43.49 -4.55 12.52
N GLY A 631 42.32 -4.53 11.87
CA GLY A 631 41.46 -3.35 11.76
C GLY A 631 41.09 -2.72 13.11
N GLY A 632 41.05 -1.38 13.15
CA GLY A 632 40.78 -0.60 14.36
C GLY A 632 39.44 -0.96 15.00
N SER A 633 39.40 -1.09 16.33
CA SER A 633 38.16 -1.37 17.07
C SER A 633 37.13 -0.24 16.98
N TRP A 634 37.55 0.96 16.56
CA TRP A 634 36.68 2.10 16.31
C TRP A 634 36.14 2.15 14.88
N TRP A 635 36.55 1.24 13.99
CA TRP A 635 35.98 1.13 12.64
C TRP A 635 34.54 0.61 12.69
N PRO A 636 33.74 0.85 11.63
CA PRO A 636 32.37 0.35 11.61
C PRO A 636 32.42 -1.18 11.68
N SER A 637 31.63 -1.76 12.59
CA SER A 637 31.64 -3.21 12.87
C SER A 637 33.01 -3.78 13.31
N GLU A 638 33.91 -2.93 13.83
CA GLU A 638 35.30 -3.29 14.13
C GLU A 638 36.01 -3.84 12.89
N GLY A 639 35.81 -3.20 11.75
CA GLY A 639 36.31 -3.63 10.45
C GLY A 639 35.60 -4.86 9.87
N GLY A 640 34.63 -5.45 10.59
CA GLY A 640 33.96 -6.69 10.21
C GLY A 640 34.15 -7.84 11.21
N LYS A 641 34.99 -7.66 12.24
CA LYS A 641 35.26 -8.68 13.27
C LYS A 641 34.00 -9.15 13.99
N LYS A 642 33.12 -8.21 14.35
CA LYS A 642 31.87 -8.48 15.07
C LYS A 642 30.68 -8.86 14.18
N MET A 643 30.90 -9.04 12.88
CA MET A 643 29.83 -9.41 11.97
C MET A 643 29.46 -10.88 12.14
N HIS A 644 28.18 -11.17 12.33
CA HIS A 644 27.67 -12.53 12.39
C HIS A 644 27.92 -13.26 11.05
N GLU A 645 28.25 -14.55 11.12
CA GLU A 645 28.64 -15.34 9.95
C GLU A 645 27.56 -15.37 8.86
N SER A 646 26.28 -15.44 9.25
CA SER A 646 25.17 -15.37 8.28
C SER A 646 25.14 -14.04 7.52
N LEU A 647 25.45 -12.92 8.18
CA LEU A 647 25.50 -11.62 7.52
C LEU A 647 26.74 -11.49 6.65
N LYS A 648 27.90 -12.03 7.07
CA LYS A 648 29.11 -12.09 6.23
C LYS A 648 28.84 -12.80 4.91
N ARG A 649 28.15 -13.94 4.94
CA ARG A 649 27.75 -14.67 3.72
C ARG A 649 26.83 -13.86 2.81
N ARG A 650 25.84 -13.18 3.40
CA ARG A 650 24.91 -12.30 2.65
C ARG A 650 25.64 -11.12 2.02
N VAL A 651 26.57 -10.48 2.74
CA VAL A 651 27.43 -9.42 2.19
C VAL A 651 28.26 -9.95 1.02
N ARG A 652 28.93 -11.11 1.15
CA ARG A 652 29.69 -11.71 0.05
C ARG A 652 28.83 -12.02 -1.18
N SER A 653 27.60 -12.50 -0.98
CA SER A 653 26.64 -12.70 -2.07
C SER A 653 26.27 -11.38 -2.74
N ALA A 654 25.97 -10.35 -1.94
CA ALA A 654 25.63 -9.02 -2.44
C ALA A 654 26.78 -8.36 -3.22
N GLU A 655 28.02 -8.54 -2.78
CA GLU A 655 29.22 -8.09 -3.50
C GLU A 655 29.35 -8.74 -4.87
N LYS A 656 29.19 -10.07 -4.95
CA LYS A 656 29.22 -10.79 -6.24
C LYS A 656 28.18 -10.23 -7.20
N VAL A 657 26.98 -9.92 -6.72
CA VAL A 657 25.91 -9.32 -7.53
C VAL A 657 26.33 -7.95 -8.09
N ILE A 658 26.95 -7.09 -7.28
CA ILE A 658 27.45 -5.78 -7.73
C ILE A 658 28.57 -5.96 -8.76
N THR A 659 29.59 -6.75 -8.45
CA THR A 659 30.76 -6.93 -9.34
C THR A 659 30.35 -7.53 -10.68
N LEU A 660 29.40 -8.47 -10.68
CA LEU A 660 28.83 -9.03 -11.90
C LEU A 660 28.18 -7.94 -12.74
N GLU A 661 27.35 -7.08 -12.12
CA GLU A 661 26.65 -5.98 -12.80
C GLU A 661 27.62 -4.98 -13.44
N GLU A 662 28.71 -4.66 -12.74
CA GLU A 662 29.78 -3.78 -13.25
C GLU A 662 30.52 -4.40 -14.43
N ALA A 663 30.85 -5.70 -14.34
CA ALA A 663 31.52 -6.42 -15.42
C ALA A 663 30.67 -6.42 -16.71
N ILE A 664 29.37 -6.62 -16.58
CA ILE A 664 28.42 -6.57 -17.70
C ILE A 664 28.38 -5.18 -18.33
N THR A 665 28.23 -4.14 -17.51
CA THR A 665 28.14 -2.75 -17.98
C THR A 665 29.43 -2.31 -18.66
N SER A 666 30.59 -2.75 -18.14
CA SER A 666 31.91 -2.51 -18.74
C SER A 666 32.07 -3.20 -20.09
N TRP A 667 31.58 -4.45 -20.22
CA TRP A 667 31.60 -5.18 -21.47
C TRP A 667 30.69 -4.54 -22.54
N GLU A 668 29.49 -4.12 -22.16
CA GLU A 668 28.57 -3.40 -23.05
C GLU A 668 29.13 -2.05 -23.50
N SER A 669 29.85 -1.34 -22.64
CA SER A 669 30.45 -0.03 -22.98
C SER A 669 31.66 -0.14 -23.92
N ARG A 670 32.32 -1.31 -23.99
CA ARG A 670 33.44 -1.57 -24.90
C ARG A 670 33.00 -2.01 -26.29
N ARG A 671 31.75 -2.45 -26.43
CA ARG A 671 31.16 -2.93 -27.67
C ARG A 671 30.50 -1.78 -28.43
#